data_AF-A0A9X0AD73-F1
#
_entry.id   AF-A0A9X0AD73-F1
#
_cell.length_a   1.000
_cell.length_b   1.000
_cell.length_c   1.000
_cell.angle_alpha   90.00
_cell.angle_beta   90.00
_cell.angle_gamma   90.00
#
_symmetry.space_group_name_H-M   'P 1'
#
loop_
_entity.id
_entity.type
_entity.pdbx_description
1 polymer ?
#
loop_
_entity_poly.entity_id
_entity_poly.type
_entity_poly.pdbx_seq_one_letter_code
_entity_poly.pdbx_strand_id
1 'polypeptide(L)'
;MSFMGNKPPLPPIYMPEDTSKEHRKPIGKYPRLNIVIQVVGSRGDVQPFIALGNELQLAGHRVRIATHDVFQKFVRDSGIEFYAIGGDPTELMAYMVKNPGIFPKFSTLRSGEIPKKRKMISKMLEGCWNSCIEPDSETGEPFIAQAIIANPPSFAHVHCAQALGIPVHLMFTMPWTATRSFPQPLANIQSTETDPKTANFLSYGLVDMMTWQGLGDIINHWRKKSLDLEPVPVMAGPHLVASLNIPFTYCWSPALIPKPQDWLPHIDVCGFFFRPPPSYDPDPRILGFLEAGPKPIYIGFGSIVMENPQNMTAIIMNAVRDCGIRAIVSKGWSKLGQGIEDQNVLFIDDCPHEWLFKQVSAVIHHGGAGTTACGLLNGRPTAIVPFFGDQPFWGNMVAAAGAGPPPIDHQSLTVTILSSSIKFLLSPNAVIAAHDLAVKIRQENGVKEAVNSFHRNLPLKTMSCELMPQQPATWFWKKGKKNLKLSHQAAAVLVEKKKINTSNLSIYKPHPITIKNRRWDPWTATTSAALDSAVDITLAIGSIGTNYRQEYQGALTRKRENGSTSSRTALQAGGIAIGKGFQNLGMAMTKSAIEVPLAVADGFHEIPGLYGDKPRDYGDVSDWKSGGLVGVKSFGYGIADGFTGFFTHPIKGAIKDGGKGFVKGVGKGTIGFLAKPASGVFGFVSYPALGLYRSLSTSTNHGTQGKILLAQRDYGMHLAMTREIPENVAEKIVEDFDWLVEGI
;
A
#
# COMPACT_ATOMS: atom_id res chain seq x y z
N MET A 1 75.47 -11.53 -0.84
CA MET A 1 74.48 -10.44 -0.82
C MET A 1 73.12 -11.04 -0.49
N SER A 2 72.74 -11.07 0.78
CA SER A 2 71.43 -11.53 1.24
C SER A 2 70.71 -10.37 1.88
N PHE A 3 69.44 -10.13 1.54
CA PHE A 3 68.32 -10.00 2.47
C PHE A 3 67.03 -9.90 1.65
N MET A 4 66.15 -10.89 1.87
CA MET A 4 64.85 -11.05 1.24
C MET A 4 63.87 -9.95 1.70
N GLY A 5 63.10 -9.41 0.75
CA GLY A 5 62.17 -8.32 0.93
C GLY A 5 60.84 -8.70 1.61
N ASN A 6 60.24 -7.69 2.22
CA ASN A 6 59.10 -7.71 3.12
C ASN A 6 57.82 -8.30 2.53
N LYS A 7 57.17 -9.19 3.30
CA LYS A 7 55.79 -9.66 3.08
C LYS A 7 54.77 -8.56 3.39
N PRO A 8 53.62 -8.50 2.69
CA PRO A 8 52.50 -7.64 3.07
C PRO A 8 51.88 -8.08 4.42
N PRO A 9 51.32 -7.16 5.22
CA PRO A 9 50.76 -7.50 6.54
C PRO A 9 49.49 -8.35 6.39
N LEU A 10 49.36 -9.35 7.26
CA LEU A 10 48.17 -10.21 7.37
C LEU A 10 46.93 -9.37 7.76
N PRO A 11 45.72 -9.77 7.34
CA PRO A 11 44.49 -9.15 7.83
C PRO A 11 44.35 -9.37 9.35
N PRO A 12 43.75 -8.41 10.08
CA PRO A 12 43.60 -8.52 11.52
C PRO A 12 42.76 -9.75 11.89
N ILE A 13 43.28 -10.54 12.82
CA ILE A 13 42.56 -11.66 13.45
C ILE A 13 41.38 -11.06 14.21
N TYR A 14 40.15 -11.44 13.84
CA TYR A 14 38.94 -11.10 14.57
C TYR A 14 38.95 -11.85 15.91
N MET A 15 39.35 -11.16 16.98
CA MET A 15 39.14 -11.62 18.35
C MET A 15 37.65 -11.43 18.69
N PRO A 16 36.96 -12.41 19.29
CA PRO A 16 35.61 -12.22 19.81
C PRO A 16 35.64 -11.09 20.86
N GLU A 17 34.80 -10.07 20.69
CA GLU A 17 34.64 -9.03 21.70
C GLU A 17 34.14 -9.64 23.01
N ASP A 18 34.84 -9.29 24.09
CA ASP A 18 34.54 -9.62 25.49
C ASP A 18 33.09 -9.25 25.86
N THR A 19 32.29 -10.27 26.18
CA THR A 19 30.84 -10.21 26.43
C THR A 19 30.45 -9.67 27.81
N SER A 20 31.33 -8.92 28.49
CA SER A 20 31.15 -8.55 29.91
C SER A 20 31.10 -7.05 30.22
N LYS A 21 30.76 -6.18 29.25
CA LYS A 21 30.47 -4.75 29.51
C LYS A 21 29.01 -4.42 29.26
N GLU A 22 28.36 -3.98 30.34
CA GLU A 22 27.00 -3.45 30.47
C GLU A 22 26.27 -3.11 29.16
N HIS A 23 25.06 -3.67 29.04
CA HIS A 23 24.08 -3.37 27.99
C HIS A 23 23.73 -1.86 27.95
N ARG A 24 24.55 -1.05 27.28
CA ARG A 24 24.11 0.24 26.77
C ARG A 24 23.16 -0.03 25.61
N LYS A 25 21.86 -0.15 25.92
CA LYS A 25 20.78 -0.17 24.91
C LYS A 25 21.02 0.99 23.94
N PRO A 26 21.08 0.77 22.61
CA PRO A 26 21.24 1.87 21.67
C PRO A 26 20.07 2.84 21.86
N ILE A 27 20.40 4.12 22.11
CA ILE A 27 19.42 5.21 22.09
C ILE A 27 18.83 5.21 20.67
N GLY A 28 17.56 4.86 20.53
CA GLY A 28 16.95 4.63 19.21
C GLY A 28 17.00 5.88 18.33
N LYS A 29 17.41 5.75 17.08
CA LYS A 29 17.39 6.88 16.12
C LYS A 29 15.96 7.31 15.73
N TYR A 30 14.97 6.44 15.96
CA TYR A 30 13.58 6.60 15.55
C TYR A 30 12.64 6.34 16.75
N PRO A 31 11.46 7.00 16.81
CA PRO A 31 10.48 6.72 17.86
C PRO A 31 9.97 5.28 17.76
N ARG A 32 9.64 4.66 18.90
CA ARG A 32 9.04 3.32 18.93
C ARG A 32 7.57 3.40 18.52
N LEU A 33 7.27 2.87 17.33
CA LEU A 33 5.95 2.92 16.71
C LEU A 33 5.17 1.61 16.84
N ASN A 34 3.86 1.72 16.93
CA ASN A 34 2.90 0.68 16.58
C ASN A 34 2.67 0.70 15.06
N ILE A 35 3.13 -0.33 14.37
CA ILE A 35 3.05 -0.44 12.91
C ILE A 35 2.05 -1.53 12.57
N VAL A 36 1.04 -1.19 11.77
CA VAL A 36 0.17 -2.18 11.13
C VAL A 36 0.64 -2.41 9.70
N ILE A 37 0.83 -3.68 9.33
CA ILE A 37 1.20 -4.11 7.99
C ILE A 37 -0.03 -4.73 7.34
N GLN A 38 -0.65 -4.04 6.38
CA GLN A 38 -1.84 -4.49 5.67
C GLN A 38 -1.46 -5.22 4.39
N VAL A 39 -1.69 -6.53 4.34
CA VAL A 39 -1.29 -7.37 3.20
C VAL A 39 -2.48 -8.18 2.69
N VAL A 40 -2.80 -8.00 1.41
CA VAL A 40 -3.79 -8.81 0.69
C VAL A 40 -3.10 -9.65 -0.36
N GLY A 41 -3.32 -10.96 -0.35
CA GLY A 41 -2.72 -11.85 -1.33
C GLY A 41 -2.55 -13.28 -0.85
N SER A 42 -1.74 -14.02 -1.57
CA SER A 42 -1.40 -15.41 -1.29
C SER A 42 -0.32 -15.52 -0.20
N ARG A 43 0.10 -16.75 0.11
CA ARG A 43 1.26 -17.00 0.98
C ARG A 43 2.52 -16.29 0.47
N GLY A 44 2.70 -16.18 -0.84
CA GLY A 44 3.83 -15.50 -1.46
C GLY A 44 3.85 -13.99 -1.21
N ASP A 45 2.69 -13.39 -0.94
CA ASP A 45 2.56 -11.99 -0.56
C ASP A 45 2.80 -11.81 0.95
N VAL A 46 2.24 -12.67 1.79
CA VAL A 46 2.32 -12.54 3.26
C VAL A 46 3.70 -12.86 3.81
N GLN A 47 4.37 -13.89 3.28
CA GLN A 47 5.66 -14.37 3.80
C GLN A 47 6.78 -13.30 3.82
N PRO A 48 6.98 -12.49 2.75
CA PRO A 48 7.88 -11.34 2.78
C PRO A 48 7.63 -10.37 3.94
N PHE A 49 6.37 -10.08 4.24
CA PHE A 49 6.01 -9.12 5.29
C PHE A 49 6.16 -9.67 6.71
N ILE A 50 6.17 -10.99 6.88
CA ILE A 50 6.58 -11.60 8.15
C ILE A 50 8.08 -11.33 8.39
N ALA A 51 8.93 -11.51 7.36
CA ALA A 51 10.35 -11.21 7.48
C ALA A 51 10.57 -9.72 7.80
N LEU A 52 9.85 -8.82 7.13
CA LEU A 52 9.85 -7.38 7.42
C LEU A 52 9.39 -7.07 8.85
N GLY A 53 8.31 -7.72 9.31
CA GLY A 53 7.77 -7.50 10.64
C GLY A 53 8.75 -7.88 11.75
N ASN A 54 9.47 -9.00 11.58
CA ASN A 54 10.53 -9.42 12.51
C ASN A 54 11.67 -8.40 12.56
N GLU A 55 12.13 -7.89 11.41
CA GLU A 55 13.19 -6.86 11.38
C GLU A 55 12.72 -5.54 12.00
N LEU A 56 11.44 -5.16 11.82
CA LEU A 56 10.85 -4.00 12.48
C LEU A 56 10.76 -4.19 14.01
N GLN A 57 10.45 -5.40 14.50
CA GLN A 57 10.50 -5.72 15.93
C GLN A 57 11.93 -5.62 16.48
N LEU A 58 12.95 -6.08 15.75
CA LEU A 58 14.36 -5.89 16.10
C LEU A 58 14.75 -4.40 16.17
N ALA A 59 14.16 -3.57 15.30
CA ALA A 59 14.30 -2.11 15.36
C ALA A 59 13.52 -1.45 16.52
N GLY A 60 12.77 -2.22 17.32
CA GLY A 60 12.08 -1.76 18.52
C GLY A 60 10.62 -1.32 18.31
N HIS A 61 10.03 -1.64 17.16
CA HIS A 61 8.62 -1.37 16.87
C HIS A 61 7.70 -2.49 17.39
N ARG A 62 6.46 -2.14 17.71
CA ARG A 62 5.38 -3.12 17.91
C ARG A 62 4.70 -3.33 16.56
N VAL A 63 4.65 -4.58 16.09
CA VAL A 63 4.19 -4.89 14.73
C VAL A 63 2.98 -5.80 14.77
N ARG A 64 1.99 -5.46 13.94
CA ARG A 64 0.81 -6.26 13.68
C ARG A 64 0.66 -6.48 12.18
N ILE A 65 0.42 -7.72 11.75
CA ILE A 65 0.08 -8.02 10.35
C ILE A 65 -1.44 -8.22 10.24
N ALA A 66 -2.04 -7.45 9.34
CA ALA A 66 -3.45 -7.53 9.00
C ALA A 66 -3.60 -8.21 7.63
N THR A 67 -4.10 -9.44 7.61
CA THR A 67 -4.27 -10.24 6.38
C THR A 67 -5.40 -11.26 6.52
N HIS A 68 -5.55 -12.16 5.55
CA HIS A 68 -6.61 -13.16 5.51
C HIS A 68 -6.53 -14.13 6.70
N ASP A 69 -7.71 -14.56 7.17
CA ASP A 69 -7.92 -15.40 8.37
C ASP A 69 -7.08 -16.69 8.34
N VAL A 70 -6.91 -17.28 7.14
CA VAL A 70 -6.15 -18.52 6.92
C VAL A 70 -4.66 -18.41 7.30
N PHE A 71 -4.10 -17.19 7.39
CA PHE A 71 -2.70 -16.97 7.72
C PHE A 71 -2.47 -16.63 9.20
N GLN A 72 -3.51 -16.63 10.05
CA GLN A 72 -3.41 -16.32 11.48
C GLN A 72 -2.30 -17.09 12.17
N LYS A 73 -2.33 -18.43 12.06
CA LYS A 73 -1.32 -19.29 12.67
C LYS A 73 0.08 -19.00 12.12
N PHE A 74 0.21 -18.82 10.81
CA PHE A 74 1.50 -18.56 10.16
C PHE A 74 2.17 -17.26 10.65
N VAL A 75 1.37 -16.22 10.87
CA VAL A 75 1.84 -14.94 11.42
C VAL A 75 2.19 -15.07 12.90
N ARG A 76 1.30 -15.67 13.72
CA ARG A 76 1.48 -15.78 15.17
C ARG A 76 2.64 -16.71 15.55
N ASP A 77 2.82 -17.82 14.83
CA ASP A 77 3.97 -18.74 15.00
C ASP A 77 5.32 -18.03 14.75
N SER A 78 5.31 -16.89 14.06
CA SER A 78 6.49 -16.06 13.81
C SER A 78 6.71 -14.99 14.90
N GLY A 79 5.87 -14.92 15.94
CA GLY A 79 5.98 -13.95 17.04
C GLY A 79 5.41 -12.56 16.74
N ILE A 80 4.58 -12.43 15.70
CA ILE A 80 3.97 -11.15 15.28
C ILE A 80 2.46 -11.15 15.62
N GLU A 81 1.93 -10.01 16.06
CA GLU A 81 0.48 -9.86 16.26
C GLU A 81 -0.29 -10.00 14.94
N PHE A 82 -1.48 -10.58 15.01
CA PHE A 82 -2.31 -10.83 13.82
C PHE A 82 -3.69 -10.20 13.95
N TYR A 83 -4.18 -9.62 12.86
CA TYR A 83 -5.56 -9.16 12.73
C TYR A 83 -6.21 -9.69 11.44
N ALA A 84 -7.40 -10.28 11.56
CA ALA A 84 -8.14 -10.81 10.41
C ALA A 84 -8.86 -9.67 9.66
N ILE A 85 -8.53 -9.50 8.37
CA ILE A 85 -9.24 -8.53 7.51
C ILE A 85 -10.39 -9.19 6.72
N GLY A 86 -10.55 -10.51 6.78
CA GLY A 86 -11.49 -11.24 5.95
C GLY A 86 -10.99 -11.48 4.53
N GLY A 87 -11.88 -12.00 3.69
CA GLY A 87 -11.56 -12.45 2.34
C GLY A 87 -10.86 -13.80 2.34
N ASP A 88 -11.02 -14.54 1.23
CA ASP A 88 -10.37 -15.83 1.03
C ASP A 88 -9.36 -15.69 -0.13
N PRO A 89 -8.05 -15.88 0.12
CA PRO A 89 -7.03 -15.78 -0.92
C PRO A 89 -7.22 -16.85 -2.00
N THR A 90 -7.77 -18.01 -1.66
CA THR A 90 -8.10 -19.08 -2.61
C THR A 90 -9.17 -18.63 -3.59
N GLU A 91 -10.25 -18.01 -3.07
CA GLU A 91 -11.31 -17.48 -3.93
C GLU A 91 -10.80 -16.33 -4.81
N LEU A 92 -9.88 -15.49 -4.30
CA LEU A 92 -9.24 -14.40 -5.06
C LEU A 92 -8.36 -14.95 -6.19
N MET A 93 -7.49 -15.92 -5.90
CA MET A 93 -6.61 -16.55 -6.89
C MET A 93 -7.40 -17.32 -7.95
N ALA A 94 -8.41 -18.09 -7.57
CA ALA A 94 -9.26 -18.82 -8.51
C ALA A 94 -9.96 -17.87 -9.51
N TYR A 95 -10.36 -16.67 -9.05
CA TYR A 95 -10.93 -15.64 -9.92
C TYR A 95 -9.90 -15.08 -10.90
N MET A 96 -8.66 -14.81 -10.44
CA MET A 96 -7.57 -14.30 -11.30
C MET A 96 -7.12 -15.33 -12.34
N VAL A 97 -7.09 -16.62 -11.98
CA VAL A 97 -6.82 -17.70 -12.95
C VAL A 97 -7.91 -17.75 -14.04
N LYS A 98 -9.18 -17.62 -13.66
CA LYS A 98 -10.31 -17.59 -14.62
C LYS A 98 -10.31 -16.33 -15.49
N ASN A 99 -9.83 -15.20 -14.95
CA ASN A 99 -9.82 -13.88 -15.57
C ASN A 99 -8.40 -13.28 -15.50
N PRO A 100 -7.45 -13.78 -16.33
CA PRO A 100 -6.03 -13.39 -16.25
C PRO A 100 -5.75 -11.95 -16.70
N GLY A 101 -6.73 -11.27 -17.32
CA GLY A 101 -6.67 -9.86 -17.66
C GLY A 101 -7.64 -9.02 -16.83
N ILE A 102 -7.52 -7.69 -16.93
CA ILE A 102 -8.35 -6.73 -16.18
C ILE A 102 -9.84 -6.84 -16.57
N PHE A 103 -10.14 -7.27 -17.80
CA PHE A 103 -11.51 -7.50 -18.26
C PHE A 103 -12.03 -8.87 -17.79
N PRO A 104 -13.10 -8.91 -16.98
CA PRO A 104 -13.77 -10.16 -16.67
C PRO A 104 -14.31 -10.79 -17.94
N LYS A 105 -14.21 -12.12 -18.07
CA LYS A 105 -14.88 -12.84 -19.17
C LYS A 105 -16.39 -12.60 -19.09
N PHE A 106 -17.07 -12.55 -20.23
CA PHE A 106 -18.53 -12.36 -20.30
C PHE A 106 -19.33 -13.40 -19.50
N SER A 107 -18.80 -14.62 -19.33
CA SER A 107 -19.36 -15.68 -18.49
C SER A 107 -19.35 -15.30 -17.00
N THR A 108 -18.31 -14.62 -16.53
CA THR A 108 -18.14 -14.15 -15.15
C THR A 108 -19.14 -13.05 -14.81
N LEU A 109 -19.45 -12.16 -15.76
CA LEU A 109 -20.44 -11.07 -15.61
C LEU A 109 -21.86 -11.56 -15.32
N ARG A 110 -22.24 -12.75 -15.81
CA ARG A 110 -23.58 -13.34 -15.61
C ARG A 110 -23.70 -14.26 -14.38
N SER A 111 -22.60 -14.57 -13.70
CA SER A 111 -22.52 -15.62 -12.67
C SER A 111 -22.89 -15.19 -11.24
N GLY A 112 -23.13 -13.89 -11.00
CA GLY A 112 -23.31 -13.36 -9.65
C GLY A 112 -22.03 -13.31 -8.79
N GLU A 113 -20.86 -13.67 -9.35
CA GLU A 113 -19.56 -13.58 -8.69
C GLU A 113 -19.19 -12.12 -8.34
N ILE A 114 -19.59 -11.15 -9.16
CA ILE A 114 -19.25 -9.72 -8.96
C ILE A 114 -19.83 -9.16 -7.65
N PRO A 115 -21.13 -9.27 -7.34
CA PRO A 115 -21.67 -8.84 -6.04
C PRO A 115 -20.98 -9.48 -4.83
N LYS A 116 -20.67 -10.79 -4.90
CA LYS A 116 -19.96 -11.51 -3.81
C LYS A 116 -18.55 -10.91 -3.61
N LYS A 117 -17.81 -10.66 -4.69
CA LYS A 117 -16.47 -10.06 -4.65
C LYS A 117 -16.51 -8.63 -4.12
N ARG A 118 -17.48 -7.82 -4.55
CA ARG A 118 -17.65 -6.45 -4.05
C ARG A 118 -17.91 -6.43 -2.54
N LYS A 119 -18.76 -7.33 -2.03
CA LYS A 119 -18.98 -7.50 -0.58
C LYS A 119 -17.71 -7.94 0.17
N MET A 120 -16.92 -8.83 -0.44
CA MET A 120 -15.63 -9.26 0.11
C MET A 120 -14.65 -8.09 0.22
N ILE A 121 -14.53 -7.26 -0.82
CA ILE A 121 -13.71 -6.04 -0.78
C ILE A 121 -14.22 -5.08 0.32
N SER A 122 -15.52 -4.86 0.45
CA SER A 122 -16.06 -4.04 1.55
C SER A 122 -15.68 -4.60 2.93
N LYS A 123 -15.73 -5.92 3.12
CA LYS A 123 -15.28 -6.57 4.37
C LYS A 123 -13.79 -6.33 4.61
N MET A 124 -12.96 -6.46 3.57
CA MET A 124 -11.52 -6.23 3.66
C MET A 124 -11.17 -4.78 3.98
N LEU A 125 -11.84 -3.81 3.36
CA LEU A 125 -11.66 -2.39 3.67
C LEU A 125 -11.99 -2.11 5.14
N GLU A 126 -13.11 -2.64 5.64
CA GLU A 126 -13.49 -2.51 7.06
C GLU A 126 -12.49 -3.22 7.98
N GLY A 127 -12.04 -4.43 7.62
CA GLY A 127 -11.03 -5.18 8.35
C GLY A 127 -9.70 -4.44 8.45
N CYS A 128 -9.24 -3.83 7.35
CA CYS A 128 -8.06 -2.97 7.33
C CYS A 128 -8.23 -1.75 8.24
N TRP A 129 -9.39 -1.10 8.25
CA TRP A 129 -9.66 0.00 9.17
C TRP A 129 -9.58 -0.45 10.64
N ASN A 130 -10.30 -1.52 10.97
CA ASN A 130 -10.38 -2.02 12.34
C ASN A 130 -9.01 -2.52 12.84
N SER A 131 -8.18 -3.08 11.95
CA SER A 131 -6.81 -3.49 12.30
C SER A 131 -5.95 -2.34 12.85
N CYS A 132 -6.30 -1.09 12.52
CA CYS A 132 -5.58 0.11 12.96
C CYS A 132 -5.97 0.58 14.37
N ILE A 133 -7.14 0.21 14.90
CA ILE A 133 -7.70 0.83 16.12
C ILE A 133 -8.29 -0.17 17.13
N GLU A 134 -8.63 -1.39 16.71
CA GLU A 134 -9.20 -2.40 17.58
C GLU A 134 -8.08 -3.16 18.34
N PRO A 135 -8.35 -3.64 19.56
CA PRO A 135 -7.40 -4.46 20.32
C PRO A 135 -7.05 -5.77 19.60
N ASP A 136 -5.99 -6.43 20.05
CA ASP A 136 -5.70 -7.79 19.59
C ASP A 136 -6.83 -8.75 20.00
N SER A 137 -7.28 -9.58 19.06
CA SER A 137 -8.44 -10.45 19.27
C SER A 137 -8.19 -11.59 20.26
N GLU A 138 -6.94 -11.99 20.49
CA GLU A 138 -6.59 -13.07 21.41
C GLU A 138 -6.17 -12.53 22.78
N THR A 139 -5.31 -11.51 22.82
CA THR A 139 -4.78 -10.99 24.09
C THR A 139 -5.66 -9.89 24.70
N GLY A 140 -6.54 -9.27 23.91
CA GLY A 140 -7.31 -8.10 24.32
C GLY A 140 -6.47 -6.84 24.49
N GLU A 141 -5.16 -6.88 24.16
CA GLU A 141 -4.28 -5.73 24.31
C GLU A 141 -4.70 -4.60 23.35
N PRO A 142 -4.94 -3.37 23.85
CA PRO A 142 -5.26 -2.24 23.01
C PRO A 142 -4.16 -1.96 21.98
N PHE A 143 -4.57 -1.56 20.78
CA PHE A 143 -3.65 -1.22 19.70
C PHE A 143 -4.17 -0.01 18.95
N ILE A 144 -3.26 0.90 18.62
CA ILE A 144 -3.53 2.01 17.72
C ILE A 144 -2.33 2.22 16.80
N ALA A 145 -2.58 2.23 15.50
CA ALA A 145 -1.56 2.39 14.49
C ALA A 145 -0.97 3.81 14.51
N GLN A 146 0.35 3.89 14.44
CA GLN A 146 1.13 5.14 14.35
C GLN A 146 1.89 5.24 13.01
N ALA A 147 1.96 4.14 12.27
CA ALA A 147 2.34 4.09 10.87
C ALA A 147 1.68 2.87 10.19
N ILE A 148 1.49 2.95 8.88
CA ILE A 148 0.97 1.86 8.06
C ILE A 148 2.02 1.45 7.03
N ILE A 149 2.28 0.15 6.91
CA ILE A 149 2.93 -0.43 5.73
C ILE A 149 1.88 -1.25 5.00
N ALA A 150 1.81 -1.20 3.68
CA ALA A 150 0.81 -1.96 2.96
C ALA A 150 1.26 -2.38 1.56
N ASN A 151 0.67 -3.47 1.05
CA ASN A 151 0.73 -3.72 -0.38
C ASN A 151 -0.45 -3.05 -1.12
N PRO A 152 -0.28 -2.64 -2.39
CA PRO A 152 -1.34 -1.96 -3.14
C PRO A 152 -2.69 -2.71 -3.21
N PRO A 153 -2.73 -4.06 -3.35
CA PRO A 153 -3.98 -4.81 -3.37
C PRO A 153 -4.88 -4.67 -2.12
N SER A 154 -4.37 -4.08 -1.03
CA SER A 154 -5.19 -3.79 0.16
C SER A 154 -6.21 -2.66 -0.03
N PHE A 155 -5.94 -1.70 -0.93
CA PHE A 155 -6.74 -0.51 -1.26
C PHE A 155 -7.12 0.44 -0.09
N ALA A 156 -7.14 -0.02 1.15
CA ALA A 156 -7.51 0.75 2.34
C ALA A 156 -6.41 1.69 2.85
N HIS A 157 -5.15 1.39 2.50
CA HIS A 157 -3.92 1.99 3.05
C HIS A 157 -3.95 3.53 3.19
N VAL A 158 -4.07 4.27 2.08
CA VAL A 158 -4.01 5.76 2.07
C VAL A 158 -5.21 6.34 2.81
N HIS A 159 -6.36 5.68 2.74
CA HIS A 159 -7.60 6.17 3.36
C HIS A 159 -7.57 5.99 4.88
N CYS A 160 -7.04 4.86 5.38
CA CYS A 160 -6.80 4.66 6.81
C CYS A 160 -5.77 5.67 7.34
N ALA A 161 -4.68 5.87 6.59
CA ALA A 161 -3.65 6.85 6.91
C ALA A 161 -4.20 8.28 6.97
N GLN A 162 -5.11 8.64 6.05
CA GLN A 162 -5.80 9.93 6.04
C GLN A 162 -6.69 10.12 7.27
N ALA A 163 -7.47 9.10 7.65
CA ALA A 163 -8.38 9.19 8.81
C ALA A 163 -7.59 9.40 10.12
N LEU A 164 -6.50 8.66 10.29
CA LEU A 164 -5.63 8.72 11.46
C LEU A 164 -4.65 9.90 11.45
N GLY A 165 -4.27 10.38 10.26
CA GLY A 165 -3.23 11.40 10.09
C GLY A 165 -1.82 10.87 10.39
N ILE A 166 -1.52 9.65 9.96
CA ILE A 166 -0.25 8.94 10.18
C ILE A 166 0.42 8.61 8.83
N PRO A 167 1.74 8.38 8.77
CA PRO A 167 2.41 8.02 7.51
C PRO A 167 1.99 6.64 7.02
N VAL A 168 2.03 6.48 5.69
CA VAL A 168 1.84 5.21 5.00
C VAL A 168 3.00 4.98 4.04
N HIS A 169 3.49 3.74 3.99
CA HIS A 169 4.54 3.30 3.08
C HIS A 169 4.05 2.08 2.31
N LEU A 170 4.10 2.12 0.99
CA LEU A 170 3.71 0.99 0.15
C LEU A 170 4.89 0.09 -0.16
N MET A 171 4.75 -1.21 0.02
CA MET A 171 5.79 -2.16 -0.36
C MET A 171 5.21 -3.25 -1.24
N PHE A 172 5.93 -3.64 -2.29
CA PHE A 172 5.42 -4.67 -3.19
C PHE A 172 6.48 -5.47 -3.92
N THR A 173 6.07 -6.62 -4.44
CA THR A 173 6.92 -7.59 -5.13
C THR A 173 6.84 -7.45 -6.65
N MET A 174 5.83 -6.80 -7.21
CA MET A 174 5.71 -6.55 -8.65
C MET A 174 5.54 -5.05 -8.94
N PRO A 175 5.89 -4.57 -10.14
CA PRO A 175 5.83 -3.14 -10.42
C PRO A 175 4.40 -2.59 -10.41
N TRP A 176 4.22 -1.48 -9.69
CA TRP A 176 2.93 -0.80 -9.49
C TRP A 176 3.00 0.72 -9.74
N THR A 177 4.20 1.27 -9.88
CA THR A 177 4.45 2.70 -10.12
C THR A 177 4.91 2.90 -11.55
N ALA A 178 4.31 3.88 -12.22
CA ALA A 178 4.55 4.15 -13.63
C ALA A 178 6.04 4.32 -13.96
N THR A 179 6.48 3.66 -15.04
CA THR A 179 7.83 3.79 -15.62
C THR A 179 7.79 3.46 -17.10
N ARG A 180 8.76 3.98 -17.83
CA ARG A 180 9.03 3.63 -19.24
C ARG A 180 9.81 2.33 -19.40
N SER A 181 10.37 1.78 -18.32
CA SER A 181 11.31 0.66 -18.37
C SER A 181 10.64 -0.70 -18.63
N PHE A 182 9.46 -0.92 -18.07
CA PHE A 182 8.70 -2.16 -18.21
C PHE A 182 7.19 -1.89 -18.04
N PRO A 183 6.32 -2.70 -18.65
CA PRO A 183 4.88 -2.51 -18.57
C PRO A 183 4.33 -2.90 -17.20
N GLN A 184 3.13 -2.41 -16.89
CA GLN A 184 2.38 -2.85 -15.73
C GLN A 184 1.99 -4.34 -15.94
N PRO A 185 2.24 -5.26 -14.99
CA PRO A 185 2.14 -6.71 -15.25
C PRO A 185 0.72 -7.24 -15.53
N LEU A 186 -0.32 -6.53 -15.09
CA LEU A 186 -1.73 -6.82 -15.32
C LEU A 186 -2.25 -6.19 -16.63
N ALA A 187 -1.49 -5.28 -17.24
CA ALA A 187 -1.83 -4.69 -18.52
C ALA A 187 -1.45 -5.66 -19.65
N ASN A 188 -2.43 -6.39 -20.17
CA ASN A 188 -2.24 -7.26 -21.32
C ASN A 188 -2.29 -6.45 -22.64
N ILE A 189 -1.43 -5.44 -22.79
CA ILE A 189 -1.38 -4.57 -23.97
C ILE A 189 -0.26 -5.07 -24.90
N GLN A 190 -0.64 -5.68 -26.02
CA GLN A 190 0.27 -5.89 -27.14
C GLN A 190 0.12 -4.70 -28.09
N SER A 191 0.91 -3.64 -27.90
CA SER A 191 0.92 -2.52 -28.85
C SER A 191 1.94 -2.79 -29.96
N THR A 192 1.47 -2.90 -31.19
CA THR A 192 2.31 -3.05 -32.39
C THR A 192 2.68 -1.71 -33.04
N GLU A 193 2.01 -0.61 -32.67
CA GLU A 193 2.12 0.69 -33.35
C GLU A 193 2.71 1.81 -32.46
N THR A 194 2.78 1.62 -31.14
CA THR A 194 3.31 2.63 -30.21
C THR A 194 4.74 2.31 -29.80
N ASP A 195 5.58 3.34 -29.64
CA ASP A 195 6.88 3.21 -28.99
C ASP A 195 6.76 2.42 -27.66
N PRO A 196 7.53 1.32 -27.47
CA PRO A 196 7.40 0.45 -26.30
C PRO A 196 7.56 1.16 -24.96
N LYS A 197 8.42 2.18 -24.88
CA LYS A 197 8.63 2.95 -23.64
C LYS A 197 7.40 3.76 -23.26
N THR A 198 6.73 4.34 -24.25
CA THR A 198 5.48 5.07 -24.06
C THR A 198 4.33 4.12 -23.72
N ALA A 199 4.25 2.96 -24.39
CA ALA A 199 3.29 1.91 -24.08
C ALA A 199 3.43 1.40 -22.63
N ASN A 200 4.66 1.17 -22.17
CA ASN A 200 4.96 0.81 -20.79
C ASN A 200 4.40 1.83 -19.80
N PHE A 201 4.70 3.12 -20.00
CA PHE A 201 4.25 4.17 -19.08
C PHE A 201 2.72 4.30 -19.04
N LEU A 202 2.05 4.27 -20.21
CA LEU A 202 0.59 4.39 -20.31
C LEU A 202 -0.16 3.19 -19.73
N SER A 203 0.47 2.00 -19.73
CA SER A 203 -0.14 0.78 -19.19
C SER A 203 -0.54 0.92 -17.71
N TYR A 204 0.24 1.65 -16.90
CA TYR A 204 -0.08 1.92 -15.50
C TYR A 204 -1.31 2.79 -15.34
N GLY A 205 -1.41 3.88 -16.11
CA GLY A 205 -2.56 4.76 -16.08
C GLY A 205 -3.86 4.05 -16.46
N LEU A 206 -3.80 3.13 -17.44
CA LEU A 206 -4.94 2.28 -17.80
C LEU A 206 -5.38 1.39 -16.63
N VAL A 207 -4.44 0.67 -16.00
CA VAL A 207 -4.74 -0.25 -14.89
C VAL A 207 -5.30 0.52 -13.69
N ASP A 208 -4.69 1.64 -13.34
CA ASP A 208 -5.13 2.50 -12.24
C ASP A 208 -6.55 3.02 -12.48
N MET A 209 -6.84 3.49 -13.71
CA MET A 209 -8.16 3.98 -14.09
C MET A 209 -9.22 2.88 -14.01
N MET A 210 -8.93 1.69 -14.54
CA MET A 210 -9.85 0.55 -14.51
C MET A 210 -10.09 0.05 -13.08
N THR A 211 -9.04 0.00 -12.27
CA THR A 211 -9.13 -0.37 -10.85
C THR A 211 -10.06 0.60 -10.11
N TRP A 212 -9.88 1.90 -10.33
CA TRP A 212 -10.74 2.92 -9.72
C TRP A 212 -12.19 2.88 -10.23
N GLN A 213 -12.42 2.64 -11.52
CA GLN A 213 -13.77 2.47 -12.05
C GLN A 213 -14.49 1.26 -11.44
N GLY A 214 -13.76 0.16 -11.15
CA GLY A 214 -14.34 -1.04 -10.57
C GLY A 214 -14.60 -0.97 -9.06
N LEU A 215 -13.80 -0.19 -8.32
CA LEU A 215 -13.79 -0.19 -6.85
C LEU A 215 -14.06 1.17 -6.19
N GLY A 216 -13.95 2.27 -6.93
CA GLY A 216 -14.01 3.63 -6.39
C GLY A 216 -15.32 3.95 -5.67
N ASP A 217 -16.43 3.38 -6.14
CA ASP A 217 -17.73 3.55 -5.49
C ASP A 217 -17.83 2.80 -4.14
N ILE A 218 -17.26 1.59 -4.06
CA ILE A 218 -17.13 0.83 -2.79
C ILE A 218 -16.24 1.57 -1.81
N ILE A 219 -15.09 2.04 -2.28
CA ILE A 219 -14.11 2.78 -1.48
C ILE A 219 -14.76 4.07 -0.96
N ASN A 220 -15.43 4.84 -1.81
CA ASN A 220 -16.09 6.08 -1.41
C ASN A 220 -17.27 5.85 -0.46
N HIS A 221 -18.04 4.77 -0.63
CA HIS A 221 -19.08 4.40 0.33
C HIS A 221 -18.49 4.09 1.72
N TRP A 222 -17.42 3.28 1.77
CA TRP A 222 -16.71 2.97 3.01
C TRP A 222 -16.06 4.19 3.65
N ARG A 223 -15.42 5.07 2.84
CA ARG A 223 -14.85 6.34 3.32
C ARG A 223 -15.89 7.21 4.02
N LYS A 224 -17.07 7.37 3.42
CA LYS A 224 -18.16 8.17 3.99
C LYS A 224 -18.75 7.52 5.24
N LYS A 225 -18.91 6.20 5.25
CA LYS A 225 -19.65 5.48 6.29
C LYS A 225 -18.80 5.12 7.52
N SER A 226 -17.56 4.70 7.29
CA SER A 226 -16.70 4.11 8.33
C SER A 226 -15.54 5.02 8.75
N LEU A 227 -15.11 5.94 7.88
CA LEU A 227 -13.97 6.84 8.13
C LEU A 227 -14.35 8.31 8.31
N ASP A 228 -15.62 8.68 8.05
CA ASP A 228 -16.10 10.06 7.96
C ASP A 228 -15.24 10.95 7.04
N LEU A 229 -14.73 10.37 5.95
CA LEU A 229 -13.94 11.07 4.96
C LEU A 229 -14.78 11.40 3.72
N GLU A 230 -14.42 12.48 3.03
CA GLU A 230 -15.07 12.84 1.77
C GLU A 230 -14.77 11.80 0.68
N PRO A 231 -15.68 11.61 -0.29
CA PRO A 231 -15.38 10.78 -1.45
C PRO A 231 -14.18 11.34 -2.23
N VAL A 232 -13.35 10.45 -2.75
CA VAL A 232 -12.29 10.81 -3.69
C VAL A 232 -12.90 10.96 -5.09
N PRO A 233 -12.61 12.06 -5.81
CA PRO A 233 -13.09 12.28 -7.17
C PRO A 233 -12.59 11.21 -8.15
N VAL A 234 -13.39 10.94 -9.19
CA VAL A 234 -13.11 9.89 -10.19
C VAL A 234 -11.75 10.08 -10.88
N MET A 235 -11.37 11.32 -11.19
CA MET A 235 -10.10 11.62 -11.87
C MET A 235 -8.89 11.65 -10.94
N ALA A 236 -9.10 11.79 -9.63
CA ALA A 236 -8.02 11.85 -8.64
C ALA A 236 -7.66 10.46 -8.09
N GLY A 237 -8.65 9.58 -7.96
CA GLY A 237 -8.48 8.24 -7.41
C GLY A 237 -7.40 7.38 -8.07
N PRO A 238 -7.38 7.25 -9.41
CA PRO A 238 -6.37 6.45 -10.12
C PRO A 238 -4.93 6.86 -9.79
N HIS A 239 -4.69 8.15 -9.57
CA HIS A 239 -3.35 8.70 -9.41
C HIS A 239 -3.03 9.09 -7.96
N LEU A 240 -3.81 8.59 -6.99
CA LEU A 240 -3.73 9.06 -5.61
C LEU A 240 -2.34 8.83 -4.99
N VAL A 241 -1.79 7.62 -5.17
CA VAL A 241 -0.46 7.22 -4.67
C VAL A 241 0.63 8.14 -5.23
N ALA A 242 0.62 8.35 -6.55
CA ALA A 242 1.59 9.20 -7.23
C ALA A 242 1.43 10.68 -6.87
N SER A 243 0.19 11.19 -6.82
CA SER A 243 -0.10 12.60 -6.54
C SER A 243 0.26 13.01 -5.11
N LEU A 244 0.15 12.07 -4.16
CA LEU A 244 0.54 12.27 -2.77
C LEU A 244 2.02 11.95 -2.51
N ASN A 245 2.78 11.50 -3.51
CA ASN A 245 4.17 11.02 -3.38
C ASN A 245 4.31 10.01 -2.22
N ILE A 246 3.39 9.05 -2.14
CA ILE A 246 3.46 8.03 -1.10
C ILE A 246 4.75 7.23 -1.27
N PRO A 247 5.60 7.11 -0.22
CA PRO A 247 6.81 6.30 -0.28
C PRO A 247 6.52 4.87 -0.72
N PHE A 248 7.35 4.37 -1.62
CA PHE A 248 7.19 3.04 -2.21
C PHE A 248 8.50 2.26 -2.16
N THR A 249 8.47 1.00 -1.71
CA THR A 249 9.64 0.11 -1.72
C THR A 249 9.35 -1.19 -2.45
N TYR A 250 10.19 -1.51 -3.41
CA TYR A 250 10.12 -2.76 -4.14
C TYR A 250 11.02 -3.84 -3.54
N CYS A 251 10.42 -5.02 -3.37
CA CYS A 251 10.98 -6.16 -2.64
C CYS A 251 11.67 -7.14 -3.60
N TRP A 252 12.49 -6.60 -4.52
CA TRP A 252 13.27 -7.39 -5.48
C TRP A 252 14.71 -6.95 -5.54
N SER A 253 15.58 -7.83 -6.05
CA SER A 253 17.01 -7.55 -6.18
C SER A 253 17.28 -6.44 -7.22
N PRO A 254 18.01 -5.36 -6.86
CA PRO A 254 18.49 -4.38 -7.82
C PRO A 254 19.49 -4.96 -8.84
N ALA A 255 20.11 -6.10 -8.55
CA ALA A 255 20.97 -6.81 -9.49
C ALA A 255 20.18 -7.51 -10.61
N LEU A 256 18.92 -7.88 -10.36
CA LEU A 256 18.02 -8.43 -11.38
C LEU A 256 17.24 -7.31 -12.08
N ILE A 257 16.60 -6.43 -11.31
CA ILE A 257 15.76 -5.33 -11.82
C ILE A 257 16.26 -4.04 -11.17
N PRO A 258 17.15 -3.28 -11.85
CA PRO A 258 17.67 -2.03 -11.31
C PRO A 258 16.55 -1.00 -11.19
N LYS A 259 16.71 -0.04 -10.26
CA LYS A 259 15.80 1.10 -10.12
C LYS A 259 15.74 1.89 -11.45
N PRO A 260 14.56 2.00 -12.09
CA PRO A 260 14.33 2.86 -13.24
C PRO A 260 14.80 4.30 -12.99
N GLN A 261 15.39 4.92 -14.01
CA GLN A 261 15.90 6.30 -13.93
C GLN A 261 14.79 7.34 -13.82
N ASP A 262 13.57 7.02 -14.27
CA ASP A 262 12.40 7.89 -14.20
C ASP A 262 11.63 7.80 -12.88
N TRP A 263 12.08 6.96 -11.94
CA TRP A 263 11.51 6.90 -10.59
C TRP A 263 12.10 7.96 -9.66
N LEU A 264 11.21 8.55 -8.86
CA LEU A 264 11.54 9.59 -7.90
C LEU A 264 12.30 9.03 -6.67
N PRO A 265 12.95 9.89 -5.87
CA PRO A 265 13.74 9.46 -4.71
C PRO A 265 12.96 8.70 -3.62
N HIS A 266 11.64 8.86 -3.55
CA HIS A 266 10.78 8.17 -2.56
C HIS A 266 10.40 6.74 -2.99
N ILE A 267 10.87 6.28 -4.15
CA ILE A 267 10.63 4.93 -4.68
C ILE A 267 11.95 4.15 -4.64
N ASP A 268 12.06 3.18 -3.74
CA ASP A 268 13.29 2.40 -3.52
C ASP A 268 13.19 0.96 -4.05
N VAL A 269 14.33 0.37 -4.40
CA VAL A 269 14.48 -1.06 -4.71
C VAL A 269 15.49 -1.62 -3.70
N CYS A 270 15.03 -2.44 -2.76
CA CYS A 270 15.83 -2.77 -1.57
C CYS A 270 16.51 -4.15 -1.63
N GLY A 271 16.00 -5.07 -2.43
CA GLY A 271 16.40 -6.48 -2.41
C GLY A 271 15.21 -7.40 -2.12
N PHE A 272 15.39 -8.69 -2.37
CA PHE A 272 14.39 -9.70 -2.02
C PHE A 272 14.26 -9.87 -0.51
N PHE A 273 13.04 -10.17 -0.05
CA PHE A 273 12.76 -10.42 1.37
C PHE A 273 12.88 -11.91 1.65
N PHE A 274 14.07 -12.32 2.07
CA PHE A 274 14.31 -13.68 2.53
C PHE A 274 14.05 -13.80 4.04
N ARG A 275 13.62 -14.99 4.46
CA ARG A 275 13.52 -15.36 5.87
C ARG A 275 14.51 -16.50 6.16
N PRO A 276 14.90 -16.70 7.43
CA PRO A 276 15.64 -17.90 7.81
C PRO A 276 14.89 -19.16 7.35
N PRO A 277 15.59 -20.18 6.82
CA PRO A 277 14.95 -21.42 6.42
C PRO A 277 14.28 -22.07 7.65
N PRO A 278 13.09 -22.66 7.49
CA PRO A 278 12.46 -23.39 8.57
C PRO A 278 13.30 -24.62 8.95
N SER A 279 13.23 -25.03 10.22
CA SER A 279 13.69 -26.37 10.60
C SER A 279 12.88 -27.40 9.80
N TYR A 280 13.55 -28.23 9.01
CA TYR A 280 12.91 -29.17 8.13
C TYR A 280 13.64 -30.51 8.20
N ASP A 281 12.88 -31.55 8.50
CA ASP A 281 13.34 -32.94 8.42
C ASP A 281 12.94 -33.49 7.05
N PRO A 282 13.89 -33.73 6.14
CA PRO A 282 13.59 -34.15 4.78
C PRO A 282 13.03 -35.56 4.72
N ASP A 283 12.00 -35.76 3.88
CA ASP A 283 11.41 -37.08 3.64
C ASP A 283 12.52 -38.05 3.16
N PRO A 284 12.68 -39.25 3.79
CA PRO A 284 13.68 -40.23 3.39
C PRO A 284 13.61 -40.62 1.90
N ARG A 285 12.42 -40.54 1.28
CA ARG A 285 12.26 -40.77 -0.17
C ARG A 285 12.96 -39.70 -1.01
N ILE A 286 12.93 -38.45 -0.57
CA ILE A 286 13.63 -37.34 -1.23
C ILE A 286 15.14 -37.53 -1.08
N LEU A 287 15.61 -37.86 0.13
CA LEU A 287 17.03 -38.13 0.37
C LEU A 287 17.54 -39.29 -0.48
N GLY A 288 16.86 -40.44 -0.43
CA GLY A 288 17.24 -41.61 -1.22
C GLY A 288 17.25 -41.33 -2.73
N PHE A 289 16.29 -40.55 -3.23
CA PHE A 289 16.29 -40.13 -4.64
C PHE A 289 17.46 -39.20 -4.97
N LEU A 290 17.78 -38.23 -4.10
CA LEU A 290 18.93 -37.33 -4.32
C LEU A 290 20.24 -38.12 -4.34
N GLU A 291 20.44 -39.06 -3.42
CA GLU A 291 21.65 -39.89 -3.30
C GLU A 291 21.83 -40.89 -4.44
N ALA A 292 20.73 -41.37 -5.05
CA ALA A 292 20.76 -42.40 -6.08
C ALA A 292 21.35 -41.96 -7.44
N GLY A 293 21.87 -40.74 -7.60
CA GLY A 293 22.42 -40.30 -8.89
C GLY A 293 22.72 -38.79 -9.04
N PRO A 294 22.78 -38.28 -10.29
CA PRO A 294 23.09 -36.87 -10.58
C PRO A 294 22.01 -35.89 -10.12
N LYS A 295 22.37 -34.66 -9.73
CA LYS A 295 21.42 -33.65 -9.22
C LYS A 295 20.21 -33.47 -10.16
N PRO A 296 18.97 -33.68 -9.67
CA PRO A 296 17.77 -33.54 -10.50
C PRO A 296 17.45 -32.06 -10.76
N ILE A 297 16.56 -31.80 -11.72
CA ILE A 297 15.88 -30.50 -11.83
C ILE A 297 14.61 -30.48 -10.98
N TYR A 298 14.18 -29.30 -10.54
CA TYR A 298 12.87 -29.13 -9.91
C TYR A 298 11.83 -28.64 -10.92
N ILE A 299 10.62 -29.19 -10.88
CA ILE A 299 9.46 -28.71 -11.64
C ILE A 299 8.27 -28.53 -10.68
N GLY A 300 7.72 -27.32 -10.60
CA GLY A 300 6.54 -27.07 -9.75
C GLY A 300 5.80 -25.79 -10.06
N PHE A 301 4.50 -25.92 -10.34
CA PHE A 301 3.63 -24.78 -10.69
C PHE A 301 2.84 -24.22 -9.49
N GLY A 302 3.10 -24.70 -8.28
CA GLY A 302 2.46 -24.20 -7.06
C GLY A 302 0.97 -24.51 -6.97
N SER A 303 0.22 -23.62 -6.33
CA SER A 303 -1.23 -23.76 -6.06
C SER A 303 -2.12 -23.43 -7.26
N ILE A 304 -1.70 -23.80 -8.46
CA ILE A 304 -2.46 -23.53 -9.70
C ILE A 304 -3.40 -24.71 -9.96
N VAL A 305 -4.67 -24.38 -10.24
CA VAL A 305 -5.67 -25.33 -10.71
C VAL A 305 -5.56 -25.40 -12.23
N MET A 306 -5.08 -26.53 -12.74
CA MET A 306 -4.97 -26.80 -14.17
C MET A 306 -6.19 -27.58 -14.67
N GLU A 307 -6.61 -27.29 -15.89
CA GLU A 307 -7.71 -27.99 -16.56
C GLU A 307 -7.33 -29.43 -16.95
N ASN A 308 -6.08 -29.68 -17.36
CA ASN A 308 -5.62 -31.01 -17.80
C ASN A 308 -4.28 -31.43 -17.16
N PRO A 309 -4.29 -31.89 -15.90
CA PRO A 309 -3.09 -32.32 -15.19
C PRO A 309 -2.43 -33.57 -15.77
N GLN A 310 -3.21 -34.46 -16.40
CA GLN A 310 -2.69 -35.68 -17.01
C GLN A 310 -1.80 -35.36 -18.21
N ASN A 311 -2.24 -34.45 -19.09
CA ASN A 311 -1.44 -34.03 -20.25
C ASN A 311 -0.13 -33.35 -19.83
N MET A 312 -0.18 -32.45 -18.86
CA MET A 312 1.04 -31.82 -18.31
C MET A 312 2.00 -32.85 -17.72
N THR A 313 1.48 -33.83 -16.98
CA THR A 313 2.28 -34.92 -16.42
C THR A 313 2.97 -35.70 -17.55
N ALA A 314 2.25 -36.04 -18.62
CA ALA A 314 2.82 -36.71 -19.78
C ALA A 314 3.92 -35.88 -20.47
N ILE A 315 3.70 -34.56 -20.62
CA ILE A 315 4.69 -33.64 -21.19
C ILE A 315 5.98 -33.63 -20.34
N ILE A 316 5.84 -33.50 -19.02
CA ILE A 316 6.98 -33.51 -18.09
C ILE A 316 7.75 -34.83 -18.19
N MET A 317 7.06 -35.96 -18.08
CA MET A 317 7.67 -37.29 -18.11
C MET A 317 8.46 -37.53 -19.41
N ASN A 318 7.86 -37.20 -20.55
CA ASN A 318 8.50 -37.36 -21.86
C ASN A 318 9.68 -36.40 -22.03
N ALA A 319 9.58 -35.14 -21.60
CA ALA A 319 10.69 -34.19 -21.70
C ALA A 319 11.88 -34.58 -20.81
N VAL A 320 11.62 -35.08 -19.60
CA VAL A 320 12.65 -35.60 -18.70
C VAL A 320 13.38 -36.80 -19.33
N ARG A 321 12.62 -37.72 -19.95
CA ARG A 321 13.16 -38.86 -20.68
C ARG A 321 13.99 -38.44 -21.89
N ASP A 322 13.49 -37.52 -22.71
CA ASP A 322 14.18 -36.99 -23.91
C ASP A 322 15.50 -36.28 -23.58
N CYS A 323 15.56 -35.65 -22.41
CA CYS A 323 16.76 -34.98 -21.92
C CYS A 323 17.71 -35.93 -21.17
N GLY A 324 17.29 -37.14 -20.82
CA GLY A 324 18.09 -38.11 -20.06
C GLY A 324 18.47 -37.62 -18.66
N ILE A 325 17.58 -36.87 -18.00
CA ILE A 325 17.83 -36.27 -16.69
C ILE A 325 16.91 -36.84 -15.61
N ARG A 326 17.16 -36.46 -14.35
CA ARG A 326 16.27 -36.73 -13.23
C ARG A 326 15.48 -35.48 -12.85
N ALA A 327 14.26 -35.65 -12.36
CA ALA A 327 13.40 -34.53 -11.94
C ALA A 327 12.70 -34.81 -10.61
N ILE A 328 12.55 -33.76 -9.80
CA ILE A 328 11.65 -33.72 -8.65
C ILE A 328 10.46 -32.84 -9.05
N VAL A 329 9.26 -33.40 -9.02
CA VAL A 329 8.03 -32.74 -9.46
C VAL A 329 7.13 -32.49 -8.26
N SER A 330 6.80 -31.23 -7.97
CA SER A 330 5.81 -30.90 -6.95
C SER A 330 4.40 -31.16 -7.48
N LYS A 331 3.63 -31.99 -6.76
CA LYS A 331 2.26 -32.36 -7.14
C LYS A 331 1.32 -31.15 -7.21
N GLY A 332 1.51 -30.16 -6.33
CA GLY A 332 0.68 -28.97 -6.21
C GLY A 332 -0.81 -29.27 -6.02
N TRP A 333 -1.66 -28.27 -6.24
CA TRP A 333 -3.13 -28.43 -6.13
C TRP A 333 -3.73 -29.29 -7.24
N SER A 334 -3.03 -29.40 -8.36
CA SER A 334 -3.45 -30.18 -9.53
C SER A 334 -3.11 -31.68 -9.41
N LYS A 335 -2.50 -32.12 -8.30
CA LYS A 335 -2.14 -33.52 -8.02
C LYS A 335 -1.41 -34.20 -9.19
N LEU A 336 -0.39 -33.53 -9.72
CA LEU A 336 0.41 -34.06 -10.84
C LEU A 336 1.00 -35.43 -10.49
N GLY A 337 1.06 -36.35 -11.46
CA GLY A 337 1.65 -37.67 -11.26
C GLY A 337 0.93 -38.58 -10.26
N GLN A 338 -0.35 -38.31 -9.94
CA GLN A 338 -1.09 -39.17 -9.02
C GLN A 338 -1.16 -40.62 -9.56
N GLY A 339 -0.56 -41.56 -8.82
CA GLY A 339 -0.54 -42.98 -9.17
C GLY A 339 0.54 -43.40 -10.18
N ILE A 340 1.51 -42.52 -10.48
CA ILE A 340 2.62 -42.82 -11.40
C ILE A 340 3.91 -42.97 -10.60
N GLU A 341 4.65 -44.05 -10.85
CA GLU A 341 5.99 -44.30 -10.33
C GLU A 341 6.99 -44.34 -11.49
N ASP A 342 8.13 -43.67 -11.33
CA ASP A 342 9.22 -43.66 -12.31
C ASP A 342 10.58 -43.54 -11.59
N GLN A 343 11.62 -44.16 -12.15
CA GLN A 343 12.95 -44.18 -11.54
C GLN A 343 13.68 -42.84 -11.63
N ASN A 344 13.36 -42.01 -12.63
CA ASN A 344 13.99 -40.72 -12.90
C ASN A 344 13.10 -39.53 -12.49
N VAL A 345 11.85 -39.77 -12.06
CA VAL A 345 10.93 -38.72 -11.63
C VAL A 345 10.35 -39.02 -10.25
N LEU A 346 10.65 -38.16 -9.29
CA LEU A 346 10.06 -38.23 -7.94
C LEU A 346 8.96 -37.17 -7.79
N PHE A 347 7.72 -37.62 -7.55
CA PHE A 347 6.59 -36.74 -7.23
C PHE A 347 6.51 -36.47 -5.73
N ILE A 348 6.62 -35.19 -5.34
CA ILE A 348 6.62 -34.77 -3.93
C ILE A 348 5.43 -33.86 -3.60
N ASP A 349 5.05 -33.85 -2.34
CA ASP A 349 4.10 -32.89 -1.78
C ASP A 349 4.84 -31.59 -1.39
N ASP A 350 4.42 -30.89 -0.33
CA ASP A 350 5.06 -29.63 0.08
C ASP A 350 6.48 -29.86 0.62
N CYS A 351 7.44 -29.09 0.13
CA CYS A 351 8.84 -29.13 0.55
C CYS A 351 9.42 -27.71 0.53
N PRO A 352 10.10 -27.25 1.60
CA PRO A 352 10.69 -25.91 1.64
C PRO A 352 11.67 -25.68 0.49
N HIS A 353 11.39 -24.69 -0.35
CA HIS A 353 12.25 -24.35 -1.49
C HIS A 353 13.63 -23.88 -1.04
N GLU A 354 13.71 -23.23 0.13
CA GLU A 354 14.96 -22.76 0.73
C GLU A 354 15.96 -23.91 1.02
N TRP A 355 15.44 -25.13 1.20
CA TRP A 355 16.23 -26.35 1.33
C TRP A 355 16.40 -27.06 -0.01
N LEU A 356 15.29 -27.32 -0.72
CA LEU A 356 15.29 -28.13 -1.93
C LEU A 356 16.12 -27.52 -3.06
N PHE A 357 16.08 -26.20 -3.24
CA PHE A 357 16.77 -25.55 -4.35
C PHE A 357 18.30 -25.58 -4.23
N LYS A 358 18.84 -25.92 -3.06
CA LYS A 358 20.28 -26.19 -2.88
C LYS A 358 20.70 -27.54 -3.48
N GLN A 359 19.75 -28.46 -3.62
CA GLN A 359 19.98 -29.84 -4.03
C GLN A 359 19.75 -30.09 -5.53
N VAL A 360 19.17 -29.13 -6.25
CA VAL A 360 18.81 -29.26 -7.68
C VAL A 360 19.78 -28.52 -8.61
N SER A 361 19.78 -28.91 -9.88
CA SER A 361 20.61 -28.28 -10.93
C SER A 361 19.91 -27.07 -11.57
N ALA A 362 18.60 -27.13 -11.79
CA ALA A 362 17.78 -26.05 -12.36
C ALA A 362 16.34 -26.10 -11.84
N VAL A 363 15.57 -25.04 -12.08
CA VAL A 363 14.21 -24.85 -11.56
C VAL A 363 13.25 -24.48 -12.71
N ILE A 364 12.10 -25.13 -12.79
CA ILE A 364 11.00 -24.78 -13.68
C ILE A 364 9.75 -24.52 -12.83
N HIS A 365 9.15 -23.34 -12.96
CA HIS A 365 8.00 -22.99 -12.14
C HIS A 365 7.08 -21.97 -12.80
N HIS A 366 5.96 -21.69 -12.14
CA HIS A 366 4.93 -20.78 -12.62
C HIS A 366 5.38 -19.31 -12.71
N GLY A 367 6.38 -18.87 -11.95
CA GLY A 367 6.91 -17.50 -12.01
C GLY A 367 6.52 -16.61 -10.84
N GLY A 368 6.01 -17.15 -9.73
CA GLY A 368 5.73 -16.35 -8.54
C GLY A 368 7.00 -15.73 -7.95
N ALA A 369 6.94 -14.46 -7.57
CA ALA A 369 8.07 -13.65 -7.09
C ALA A 369 8.99 -14.38 -6.10
N GLY A 370 8.42 -15.00 -5.06
CA GLY A 370 9.20 -15.70 -4.03
C GLY A 370 9.90 -16.97 -4.54
N THR A 371 9.29 -17.70 -5.48
CA THR A 371 9.91 -18.90 -6.07
C THR A 371 11.07 -18.49 -6.98
N THR A 372 10.85 -17.47 -7.80
CA THR A 372 11.88 -16.85 -8.65
C THR A 372 13.06 -16.38 -7.81
N ALA A 373 12.79 -15.62 -6.74
CA ALA A 373 13.82 -15.13 -5.82
C ALA A 373 14.63 -16.28 -5.20
N CYS A 374 13.98 -17.35 -4.75
CA CYS A 374 14.65 -18.50 -4.15
C CYS A 374 15.53 -19.26 -5.15
N GLY A 375 15.06 -19.45 -6.39
CA GLY A 375 15.84 -20.07 -7.45
C GLY A 375 17.12 -19.30 -7.75
N LEU A 376 16.98 -17.98 -7.95
CA LEU A 376 18.10 -17.08 -8.25
C LEU A 376 19.07 -16.93 -7.08
N LEU A 377 18.59 -16.84 -5.82
CA LEU A 377 19.44 -16.81 -4.62
C LEU A 377 20.37 -18.03 -4.54
N ASN A 378 19.87 -19.20 -4.93
CA ASN A 378 20.63 -20.44 -4.96
C ASN A 378 21.47 -20.61 -6.23
N GLY A 379 21.45 -19.65 -7.15
CA GLY A 379 22.16 -19.71 -8.43
C GLY A 379 21.68 -20.84 -9.33
N ARG A 380 20.37 -21.12 -9.29
CA ARG A 380 19.75 -22.11 -10.17
C ARG A 380 19.21 -21.40 -11.42
N PRO A 381 19.62 -21.82 -12.63
CA PRO A 381 18.93 -21.41 -13.84
C PRO A 381 17.44 -21.70 -13.73
N THR A 382 16.61 -20.75 -14.14
CA THR A 382 15.17 -20.76 -13.85
C THR A 382 14.34 -20.56 -15.12
N ALA A 383 13.48 -21.51 -15.48
CA ALA A 383 12.48 -21.34 -16.55
C ALA A 383 11.11 -21.04 -15.96
N ILE A 384 10.39 -20.11 -16.59
CA ILE A 384 9.10 -19.62 -16.12
C ILE A 384 8.00 -20.00 -17.11
N VAL A 385 6.99 -20.72 -16.60
CA VAL A 385 5.78 -21.11 -17.34
C VAL A 385 4.59 -20.34 -16.75
N PRO A 386 4.31 -19.11 -17.22
CA PRO A 386 3.30 -18.27 -16.61
C PRO A 386 1.87 -18.73 -16.89
N PHE A 387 1.00 -18.47 -15.91
CA PHE A 387 -0.45 -18.69 -15.95
C PHE A 387 -1.23 -17.38 -15.84
N PHE A 388 -0.82 -16.45 -14.96
CA PHE A 388 -1.50 -15.16 -14.76
C PHE A 388 -0.64 -14.15 -13.99
N GLY A 389 -1.10 -12.90 -13.92
CA GLY A 389 -0.56 -11.88 -13.02
C GLY A 389 0.86 -11.42 -13.38
N ASP A 390 1.74 -11.38 -12.39
CA ASP A 390 3.14 -10.93 -12.51
C ASP A 390 4.09 -11.98 -13.09
N GLN A 391 3.62 -13.20 -13.30
CA GLN A 391 4.45 -14.32 -13.74
C GLN A 391 5.15 -14.08 -15.09
N PRO A 392 4.48 -13.54 -16.14
CA PRO A 392 5.17 -13.21 -17.39
C PRO A 392 6.26 -12.15 -17.20
N PHE A 393 6.02 -11.17 -16.32
CA PHE A 393 7.01 -10.13 -16.00
C PHE A 393 8.28 -10.76 -15.41
N TRP A 394 8.16 -11.64 -14.41
CA TRP A 394 9.31 -12.36 -13.86
C TRP A 394 10.03 -13.22 -14.89
N GLY A 395 9.28 -13.91 -15.75
CA GLY A 395 9.83 -14.67 -16.87
C GLY A 395 10.70 -13.83 -17.78
N ASN A 396 10.19 -12.67 -18.18
CA ASN A 396 10.95 -11.73 -19.02
C ASN A 396 12.19 -11.18 -18.31
N MET A 397 12.11 -10.89 -17.00
CA MET A 397 13.27 -10.37 -16.25
C MET A 397 14.36 -11.44 -16.09
N VAL A 398 13.99 -12.70 -15.82
CA VAL A 398 14.94 -13.81 -15.75
C VAL A 398 15.59 -14.08 -17.11
N ALA A 399 14.80 -14.04 -18.18
CA ALA A 399 15.30 -14.21 -19.55
C ALA A 399 16.25 -13.08 -19.97
N ALA A 400 15.91 -11.84 -19.66
CA ALA A 400 16.75 -10.67 -19.93
C ALA A 400 18.09 -10.73 -19.17
N ALA A 401 18.12 -11.34 -17.99
CA ALA A 401 19.33 -11.59 -17.23
C ALA A 401 20.16 -12.79 -17.75
N GLY A 402 19.66 -13.55 -18.74
CA GLY A 402 20.31 -14.75 -19.27
C GLY A 402 20.25 -15.96 -18.33
N ALA A 403 19.58 -15.85 -17.18
CA ALA A 403 19.46 -16.91 -16.18
C ALA A 403 18.35 -17.93 -16.48
N GLY A 404 17.63 -17.75 -17.59
CA GLY A 404 16.55 -18.63 -18.05
C GLY A 404 16.13 -18.34 -19.48
N PRO A 405 15.34 -19.23 -20.11
CA PRO A 405 14.75 -18.97 -21.42
C PRO A 405 13.62 -17.93 -21.34
N PRO A 406 13.16 -17.36 -22.48
CA PRO A 406 11.93 -16.57 -22.54
C PRO A 406 10.74 -17.30 -21.90
N PRO A 407 9.79 -16.57 -21.28
CA PRO A 407 8.63 -17.19 -20.64
C PRO A 407 7.82 -18.04 -21.62
N ILE A 408 7.37 -19.21 -21.15
CA ILE A 408 6.68 -20.20 -21.97
C ILE A 408 5.21 -20.22 -21.60
N ASP A 409 4.33 -19.75 -22.49
CA ASP A 409 2.89 -19.82 -22.22
C ASP A 409 2.46 -21.27 -21.95
N HIS A 410 1.83 -21.49 -20.78
CA HIS A 410 1.34 -22.79 -20.34
C HIS A 410 0.42 -23.46 -21.37
N GLN A 411 -0.32 -22.70 -22.17
CA GLN A 411 -1.21 -23.24 -23.21
C GLN A 411 -0.45 -23.79 -24.42
N SER A 412 0.73 -23.23 -24.68
CA SER A 412 1.60 -23.61 -25.81
C SER A 412 2.62 -24.69 -25.44
N LEU A 413 2.66 -25.12 -24.17
CA LEU A 413 3.69 -26.02 -23.68
C LEU A 413 3.61 -27.39 -24.35
N THR A 414 4.73 -27.83 -24.93
CA THR A 414 4.88 -29.15 -25.56
C THR A 414 6.13 -29.84 -25.04
N VAL A 415 6.26 -31.15 -25.30
CA VAL A 415 7.47 -31.92 -24.98
C VAL A 415 8.71 -31.24 -25.59
N THR A 416 8.66 -30.87 -26.87
CA THR A 416 9.78 -30.22 -27.56
C THR A 416 10.20 -28.89 -26.92
N ILE A 417 9.22 -28.05 -26.55
CA ILE A 417 9.49 -26.75 -25.91
C ILE A 417 10.05 -26.95 -24.49
N LEU A 418 9.52 -27.92 -23.73
CA LEU A 418 10.02 -28.19 -22.39
C LEU A 418 11.44 -28.79 -22.44
N SER A 419 11.69 -29.73 -23.35
CA SER A 419 13.01 -30.34 -23.56
C SER A 419 14.07 -29.32 -24.00
N SER A 420 13.73 -28.42 -24.92
CA SER A 420 14.65 -27.34 -25.35
C SER A 420 14.95 -26.37 -24.19
N SER A 421 13.94 -26.07 -23.38
CA SER A 421 14.09 -25.22 -22.19
C SER A 421 14.99 -25.87 -21.13
N ILE A 422 14.81 -27.17 -20.86
CA ILE A 422 15.67 -27.94 -19.97
C ILE A 422 17.13 -27.90 -20.46
N LYS A 423 17.36 -28.12 -21.77
CA LYS A 423 18.70 -28.04 -22.36
C LYS A 423 19.32 -26.65 -22.20
N PHE A 424 18.54 -25.59 -22.37
CA PHE A 424 18.99 -24.22 -22.14
C PHE A 424 19.40 -24.00 -20.67
N LEU A 425 18.57 -24.42 -19.72
CA LEU A 425 18.85 -24.28 -18.29
C LEU A 425 20.13 -24.97 -17.85
N LEU A 426 20.47 -26.09 -18.48
CA LEU A 426 21.69 -26.84 -18.19
C LEU A 426 22.91 -26.36 -19.00
N SER A 427 22.74 -25.33 -19.84
CA SER A 427 23.86 -24.77 -20.61
C SER A 427 24.84 -24.00 -19.70
N PRO A 428 26.14 -23.99 -20.03
CA PRO A 428 27.14 -23.25 -19.25
C PRO A 428 26.80 -21.77 -19.07
N ASN A 429 26.28 -21.12 -20.12
CA ASN A 429 25.93 -19.70 -20.08
C ASN A 429 24.83 -19.39 -19.07
N ALA A 430 23.75 -20.19 -19.04
CA ALA A 430 22.66 -20.01 -18.09
C ALA A 430 23.12 -20.25 -16.65
N VAL A 431 23.96 -21.27 -16.43
CA VAL A 431 24.55 -21.59 -15.12
C VAL A 431 25.44 -20.45 -14.62
N ILE A 432 26.31 -19.90 -15.47
CA ILE A 432 27.18 -18.77 -15.12
C ILE A 432 26.34 -17.53 -14.80
N ALA A 433 25.37 -17.19 -15.64
CA ALA A 433 24.49 -16.02 -15.43
C ALA A 433 23.71 -16.13 -14.11
N ALA A 434 23.12 -17.30 -13.83
CA ALA A 434 22.41 -17.55 -12.57
C ALA A 434 23.35 -17.48 -11.37
N HIS A 435 24.57 -18.02 -11.47
CA HIS A 435 25.56 -17.96 -10.41
C HIS A 435 26.03 -16.53 -10.11
N ASP A 436 26.33 -15.74 -11.14
CA ASP A 436 26.76 -14.35 -11.00
C ASP A 436 25.69 -13.49 -10.35
N LEU A 437 24.42 -13.71 -10.73
CA LEU A 437 23.31 -13.04 -10.08
C LEU A 437 23.17 -13.46 -8.61
N ALA A 438 23.32 -14.76 -8.31
CA ALA A 438 23.26 -15.26 -6.94
C ALA A 438 24.33 -14.65 -6.04
N VAL A 439 25.55 -14.43 -6.54
CA VAL A 439 26.62 -13.76 -5.80
C VAL A 439 26.20 -12.35 -5.39
N LYS A 440 25.58 -11.59 -6.29
CA LYS A 440 25.08 -10.24 -6.02
C LYS A 440 23.90 -10.26 -5.03
N ILE A 441 22.91 -11.13 -5.28
CA ILE A 441 21.73 -11.26 -4.41
C ILE A 441 22.13 -11.63 -2.97
N ARG A 442 23.13 -12.50 -2.78
CA ARG A 442 23.60 -12.90 -1.44
C ARG A 442 24.29 -11.77 -0.66
N GLN A 443 24.76 -10.71 -1.34
CA GLN A 443 25.34 -9.53 -0.70
C GLN A 443 24.26 -8.51 -0.29
N GLU A 444 23.02 -8.68 -0.76
CA GLU A 444 21.90 -7.81 -0.43
C GLU A 444 21.26 -8.23 0.90
N ASN A 445 20.80 -7.25 1.67
CA ASN A 445 19.90 -7.48 2.80
C ASN A 445 18.61 -6.70 2.58
N GLY A 446 17.72 -7.26 1.76
CA GLY A 446 16.51 -6.59 1.30
C GLY A 446 15.56 -6.20 2.42
N VAL A 447 15.43 -7.05 3.45
CA VAL A 447 14.57 -6.78 4.60
C VAL A 447 15.09 -5.61 5.42
N LYS A 448 16.37 -5.61 5.78
CA LYS A 448 17.00 -4.53 6.55
C LYS A 448 16.98 -3.21 5.77
N GLU A 449 17.25 -3.26 4.46
CA GLU A 449 17.21 -2.06 3.63
C GLU A 449 15.79 -1.52 3.44
N ALA A 450 14.77 -2.39 3.43
CA ALA A 450 13.37 -1.95 3.45
C ALA A 450 12.97 -1.27 4.77
N VAL A 451 13.47 -1.76 5.91
CA VAL A 451 13.29 -1.05 7.20
C VAL A 451 14.00 0.30 7.17
N ASN A 452 15.22 0.38 6.62
CA ASN A 452 15.91 1.65 6.43
C ASN A 452 15.13 2.60 5.52
N SER A 453 14.58 2.10 4.41
CA SER A 453 13.72 2.86 3.49
C SER A 453 12.48 3.40 4.21
N PHE A 454 11.81 2.55 5.00
CA PHE A 454 10.68 2.96 5.83
C PHE A 454 11.08 4.10 6.77
N HIS A 455 12.16 3.92 7.52
CA HIS A 455 12.69 4.91 8.46
C HIS A 455 13.12 6.24 7.82
N ARG A 456 13.74 6.21 6.63
CA ARG A 456 14.13 7.42 5.87
C ARG A 456 12.92 8.27 5.49
N ASN A 457 11.77 7.63 5.27
CA ASN A 457 10.54 8.29 4.83
C ASN A 457 9.61 8.67 6.00
N LEU A 458 10.02 8.45 7.26
CA LEU A 458 9.24 8.89 8.42
C LEU A 458 9.37 10.42 8.64
N PRO A 459 8.26 11.13 8.90
CA PRO A 459 8.27 12.55 9.24
C PRO A 459 8.71 12.78 10.70
N LEU A 460 9.97 12.45 11.02
CA LEU A 460 10.51 12.42 12.38
C LEU A 460 10.24 13.69 13.20
N LYS A 461 10.37 14.87 12.59
CA LYS A 461 10.20 16.16 13.25
C LYS A 461 8.77 16.38 13.78
N THR A 462 7.77 15.97 13.00
CA THR A 462 6.37 16.09 13.42
C THR A 462 5.96 14.92 14.29
N MET A 463 6.47 13.72 14.01
CA MET A 463 6.08 12.49 14.70
C MET A 463 6.64 12.34 16.12
N SER A 464 7.78 12.94 16.45
CA SER A 464 8.40 12.75 17.76
C SER A 464 7.75 13.64 18.83
N CYS A 465 7.57 13.08 20.03
CA CYS A 465 7.18 13.83 21.23
C CYS A 465 8.30 14.79 21.64
N GLU A 466 7.93 16.00 22.08
CA GLU A 466 8.91 17.04 22.42
C GLU A 466 9.62 16.76 23.76
N LEU A 467 8.93 16.15 24.72
CA LEU A 467 9.50 15.76 26.02
C LEU A 467 10.12 14.35 26.02
N MET A 468 9.75 13.50 25.07
CA MET A 468 10.23 12.12 24.95
C MET A 468 10.48 11.77 23.48
N PRO A 469 11.59 12.21 22.86
CA PRO A 469 11.82 12.03 21.42
C PRO A 469 11.79 10.56 20.92
N GLN A 470 12.00 9.61 21.83
CA GLN A 470 11.93 8.16 21.56
C GLN A 470 10.49 7.61 21.48
N GLN A 471 9.49 8.43 21.79
CA GLN A 471 8.09 8.09 21.75
C GLN A 471 7.38 8.96 20.71
N PRO A 472 6.38 8.41 20.00
CA PRO A 472 5.58 9.18 19.06
C PRO A 472 4.68 10.18 19.81
N ALA A 473 4.51 11.35 19.22
CA ALA A 473 3.52 12.33 19.64
C ALA A 473 2.12 11.86 19.23
N THR A 474 1.23 11.76 20.21
CA THR A 474 -0.17 11.35 20.02
C THR A 474 -1.16 12.40 20.50
N TRP A 475 -0.72 13.27 21.41
CA TRP A 475 -1.52 14.37 21.95
C TRP A 475 -0.92 15.72 21.58
N PHE A 476 -1.79 16.68 21.31
CA PHE A 476 -1.46 18.08 21.16
C PHE A 476 -2.02 18.83 22.35
N TRP A 477 -1.14 19.45 23.12
CA TRP A 477 -1.50 20.28 24.26
C TRP A 477 -1.44 21.76 23.88
N LYS A 478 -2.42 22.55 24.32
CA LYS A 478 -2.43 24.00 24.10
C LYS A 478 -3.00 24.76 25.29
N LYS A 479 -2.29 25.81 25.74
CA LYS A 479 -2.76 26.77 26.75
C LYS A 479 -2.35 28.19 26.36
N GLY A 480 -3.33 29.01 25.96
CA GLY A 480 -3.05 30.33 25.40
C GLY A 480 -2.22 30.25 24.12
N LYS A 481 -1.04 30.88 24.11
CA LYS A 481 -0.07 30.82 23.00
C LYS A 481 0.87 29.61 23.07
N LYS A 482 1.01 28.97 24.24
CA LYS A 482 1.92 27.85 24.46
C LYS A 482 1.29 26.56 23.94
N ASN A 483 2.09 25.73 23.28
CA ASN A 483 1.65 24.44 22.75
C ASN A 483 2.79 23.43 22.73
N LEU A 484 2.45 22.15 22.89
CA LEU A 484 3.41 21.05 22.87
C LEU A 484 2.81 19.79 22.22
N LYS A 485 3.68 18.96 21.63
CA LYS A 485 3.37 17.62 21.12
C LYS A 485 3.84 16.56 22.11
N LEU A 486 2.89 15.79 22.66
CA LEU A 486 3.12 14.88 23.77
C LEU A 486 2.84 13.43 23.37
N SER A 487 3.61 12.49 23.90
CA SER A 487 3.30 11.06 23.87
C SER A 487 2.25 10.70 24.93
N HIS A 488 1.74 9.46 24.91
CA HIS A 488 0.86 8.98 25.99
C HIS A 488 1.53 9.06 27.35
N GLN A 489 2.78 8.61 27.46
CA GLN A 489 3.52 8.61 28.72
C GLN A 489 3.74 10.03 29.24
N ALA A 490 4.21 10.94 28.39
CA ALA A 490 4.47 12.33 28.79
C ALA A 490 3.16 13.04 29.21
N ALA A 491 2.07 12.83 28.46
CA ALA A 491 0.77 13.38 28.82
C ALA A 491 0.25 12.81 30.15
N ALA A 492 0.41 11.51 30.39
CA ALA A 492 0.00 10.86 31.64
C ALA A 492 0.74 11.44 32.86
N VAL A 493 2.07 11.54 32.79
CA VAL A 493 2.90 12.13 33.86
C VAL A 493 2.49 13.57 34.17
N LEU A 494 2.31 14.40 33.14
CA LEU A 494 1.95 15.81 33.34
C LEU A 494 0.53 15.99 33.92
N VAL A 495 -0.40 15.09 33.60
CA VAL A 495 -1.75 15.08 34.18
C VAL A 495 -1.68 14.62 35.64
N GLU A 496 -0.93 13.56 35.94
CA GLU A 496 -0.76 13.02 37.29
C GLU A 496 -0.11 14.04 38.24
N LYS A 497 0.98 14.68 37.78
CA LYS A 497 1.66 15.77 38.50
C LYS A 497 0.90 17.10 38.46
N LYS A 498 -0.33 17.11 37.92
CA LYS A 498 -1.24 18.28 37.84
C LYS A 498 -0.67 19.50 37.10
N LYS A 499 0.31 19.29 36.21
CA LYS A 499 0.89 20.33 35.36
C LYS A 499 -0.02 20.72 34.20
N ILE A 500 -0.80 19.76 33.68
CA ILE A 500 -1.79 20.00 32.62
C ILE A 500 -3.16 19.39 32.95
N ASN A 501 -4.22 19.92 32.34
CA ASN A 501 -5.56 19.36 32.39
C ASN A 501 -5.88 18.60 31.09
N THR A 502 -6.59 17.48 31.20
CA THR A 502 -7.07 16.68 30.06
C THR A 502 -7.94 17.46 29.09
N SER A 503 -8.67 18.49 29.56
CA SER A 503 -9.47 19.38 28.71
C SER A 503 -8.66 20.16 27.67
N ASN A 504 -7.35 20.28 27.88
CA ASN A 504 -6.43 21.02 27.01
C ASN A 504 -5.69 20.11 26.02
N LEU A 505 -6.03 18.81 25.99
CA LEU A 505 -5.45 17.83 25.08
C LEU A 505 -6.41 17.55 23.92
N SER A 506 -5.86 17.50 22.71
CA SER A 506 -6.54 17.02 21.50
C SER A 506 -5.69 15.98 20.79
N ILE A 507 -6.29 15.13 19.97
CA ILE A 507 -5.54 14.16 19.16
C ILE A 507 -4.57 14.91 18.24
N TYR A 508 -3.32 14.47 18.20
CA TYR A 508 -2.31 14.98 17.29
C TYR A 508 -2.18 14.09 16.06
N LYS A 509 -2.12 14.72 14.88
CA LYS A 509 -1.94 14.05 13.58
C LYS A 509 -0.53 14.34 13.06
N PRO A 510 0.44 13.39 13.18
CA PRO A 510 1.83 13.64 12.80
C PRO A 510 2.05 13.81 11.30
N HIS A 511 1.17 13.27 10.46
CA HIS A 511 1.24 13.34 9.01
C HIS A 511 -0.16 13.46 8.39
N PRO A 512 -0.79 14.65 8.45
CA PRO A 512 -2.09 14.86 7.85
C PRO A 512 -2.01 14.70 6.32
N ILE A 513 -2.90 13.89 5.75
CA ILE A 513 -3.02 13.69 4.30
C ILE A 513 -4.21 14.50 3.80
N THR A 514 -3.95 15.47 2.91
CA THR A 514 -4.99 16.23 2.23
C THR A 514 -5.08 15.78 0.77
N ILE A 515 -6.23 15.22 0.37
CA ILE A 515 -6.50 14.89 -1.02
C ILE A 515 -7.07 16.15 -1.70
N LYS A 516 -6.23 16.87 -2.44
CA LYS A 516 -6.65 18.02 -3.25
C LYS A 516 -7.36 17.55 -4.51
N ASN A 517 -8.56 18.06 -4.77
CA ASN A 517 -9.24 17.86 -6.05
C ASN A 517 -8.60 18.80 -7.09
N ARG A 518 -7.65 18.31 -7.90
CA ARG A 518 -7.03 19.11 -8.95
C ARG A 518 -7.98 19.19 -10.15
N ARG A 519 -8.51 20.39 -10.41
CA ARG A 519 -9.42 20.67 -11.52
C ARG A 519 -8.69 21.54 -12.54
N TRP A 520 -8.42 21.02 -13.74
CA TRP A 520 -7.39 21.56 -14.65
C TRP A 520 -7.81 22.86 -15.36
N ASP A 521 -9.11 23.05 -15.57
CA ASP A 521 -9.70 24.25 -16.15
C ASP A 521 -11.18 24.42 -15.71
N PRO A 522 -11.78 25.62 -15.79
CA PRO A 522 -13.14 25.87 -15.30
C PRO A 522 -14.23 25.02 -15.96
N TRP A 523 -14.06 24.61 -17.22
CA TRP A 523 -15.08 23.84 -17.94
C TRP A 523 -15.03 22.38 -17.53
N THR A 524 -13.85 21.75 -17.54
CA THR A 524 -13.70 20.36 -17.05
C THR A 524 -14.00 20.27 -15.56
N ALA A 525 -13.63 21.28 -14.78
CA ALA A 525 -13.97 21.42 -13.37
C ALA A 525 -15.49 21.39 -13.13
N THR A 526 -16.22 22.26 -13.85
CA THR A 526 -17.66 22.43 -13.69
C THR A 526 -18.42 21.19 -14.18
N THR A 527 -18.02 20.62 -15.30
CA THR A 527 -18.62 19.38 -15.82
C THR A 527 -18.37 18.20 -14.89
N SER A 528 -17.14 18.05 -14.34
CA SER A 528 -16.83 17.00 -13.35
C SER A 528 -17.64 17.19 -12.07
N ALA A 529 -17.75 18.42 -11.54
CA ALA A 529 -18.52 18.70 -10.34
C ALA A 529 -20.02 18.46 -10.53
N ALA A 530 -20.56 18.79 -11.71
CA ALA A 530 -21.94 18.53 -12.07
C ALA A 530 -22.22 17.03 -12.21
N LEU A 531 -21.30 16.27 -12.81
CA LEU A 531 -21.40 14.80 -12.90
C LEU A 531 -21.31 14.14 -11.52
N ASP A 532 -20.35 14.54 -10.68
CA ASP A 532 -20.22 14.03 -9.30
C ASP A 532 -21.49 14.34 -8.48
N SER A 533 -22.02 15.56 -8.60
CA SER A 533 -23.29 15.96 -7.97
C SER A 533 -24.47 15.12 -8.45
N ALA A 534 -24.57 14.87 -9.76
CA ALA A 534 -25.64 14.05 -10.34
C ALA A 534 -25.55 12.59 -9.85
N VAL A 535 -24.34 12.03 -9.75
CA VAL A 535 -24.11 10.69 -9.21
C VAL A 535 -24.51 10.64 -7.73
N ASP A 536 -24.09 11.60 -6.91
CA ASP A 536 -24.42 11.65 -5.48
C ASP A 536 -25.92 11.77 -5.22
N ILE A 537 -26.63 12.61 -5.99
CA ILE A 537 -28.08 12.74 -5.91
C ILE A 537 -28.75 11.43 -6.33
N THR A 538 -28.27 10.79 -7.39
CA THR A 538 -28.81 9.50 -7.88
C THR A 538 -28.62 8.39 -6.84
N LEU A 539 -27.43 8.29 -6.23
CA LEU A 539 -27.14 7.35 -5.16
C LEU A 539 -27.98 7.64 -3.91
N ALA A 540 -28.19 8.92 -3.56
CA ALA A 540 -29.05 9.30 -2.44
C ALA A 540 -30.50 8.89 -2.67
N ILE A 541 -31.04 9.08 -3.88
CA ILE A 541 -32.38 8.62 -4.28
C ILE A 541 -32.47 7.08 -4.24
N GLY A 542 -31.47 6.38 -4.77
CA GLY A 542 -31.39 4.91 -4.71
C GLY A 542 -31.32 4.37 -3.27
N SER A 543 -30.71 5.12 -2.35
CA SER A 543 -30.62 4.76 -0.94
C SER A 543 -31.99 4.76 -0.23
N ILE A 544 -32.95 5.58 -0.67
CA ILE A 544 -34.32 5.59 -0.14
C ILE A 544 -34.98 4.22 -0.37
N GLY A 545 -34.90 3.69 -1.59
CA GLY A 545 -35.50 2.41 -1.95
C GLY A 545 -34.82 1.21 -1.29
N THR A 546 -33.48 1.23 -1.21
CA THR A 546 -32.72 0.13 -0.59
C THR A 546 -32.85 0.11 0.94
N ASN A 547 -32.80 1.26 1.61
CA ASN A 547 -33.02 1.37 3.05
C ASN A 547 -34.45 0.99 3.44
N TYR A 548 -35.45 1.39 2.64
CA TYR A 548 -36.84 0.96 2.84
C TYR A 548 -36.97 -0.56 2.80
N ARG A 549 -36.33 -1.21 1.81
CA ARG A 549 -36.36 -2.67 1.67
C ARG A 549 -35.68 -3.38 2.84
N GLN A 550 -34.54 -2.87 3.31
CA GLN A 550 -33.79 -3.45 4.43
C GLN A 550 -34.54 -3.30 5.77
N GLU A 551 -35.08 -2.12 6.08
CA GLU A 551 -35.85 -1.88 7.31
C GLU A 551 -37.18 -2.64 7.28
N TYR A 552 -37.84 -2.74 6.12
CA TYR A 552 -39.05 -3.55 5.95
C TYR A 552 -38.76 -5.04 6.14
N GLN A 553 -37.67 -5.56 5.55
CA GLN A 553 -37.25 -6.94 5.76
C GLN A 553 -36.86 -7.20 7.22
N GLY A 554 -36.11 -6.31 7.86
CA GLY A 554 -35.77 -6.41 9.29
C GLY A 554 -36.99 -6.40 10.21
N ALA A 555 -38.02 -5.60 9.88
CA ALA A 555 -39.31 -5.63 10.59
C ALA A 555 -40.04 -6.97 10.40
N LEU A 556 -39.97 -7.58 9.22
CA LEU A 556 -40.53 -8.91 8.95
C LEU A 556 -39.77 -10.03 9.69
N THR A 557 -38.44 -9.92 9.84
CA THR A 557 -37.65 -10.89 10.61
C THR A 557 -37.99 -10.81 12.10
N ARG A 558 -38.10 -9.61 12.67
CA ARG A 558 -38.54 -9.42 14.07
C ARG A 558 -39.97 -9.88 14.33
N LYS A 559 -40.85 -9.78 13.33
CA LYS A 559 -42.20 -10.35 13.37
C LYS A 559 -42.18 -11.89 13.46
N ARG A 560 -41.19 -12.52 12.83
CA ARG A 560 -40.98 -13.98 12.86
C ARG A 560 -40.44 -14.47 14.20
N GLU A 561 -39.66 -13.65 14.91
CA GLU A 561 -39.06 -14.01 16.22
C GLU A 561 -39.98 -13.73 17.42
N ASN A 562 -40.78 -12.65 17.41
CA ASN A 562 -41.53 -12.21 18.60
C ASN A 562 -43.07 -12.34 18.52
N GLY A 563 -43.62 -13.01 17.51
CA GLY A 563 -45.03 -13.47 17.47
C GLY A 563 -46.12 -12.40 17.40
N SER A 564 -45.84 -11.12 17.70
CA SER A 564 -46.75 -10.01 17.43
C SER A 564 -45.99 -8.75 17.07
N THR A 565 -46.38 -8.10 15.97
CA THR A 565 -45.89 -6.78 15.63
C THR A 565 -47.07 -5.97 15.10
N SER A 566 -47.40 -4.89 15.81
CA SER A 566 -48.41 -3.92 15.41
C SER A 566 -48.05 -3.27 14.07
N SER A 567 -49.04 -3.05 13.20
CA SER A 567 -48.91 -2.29 11.94
C SER A 567 -48.21 -0.94 12.11
N ARG A 568 -48.27 -0.38 13.32
CA ARG A 568 -47.62 0.88 13.72
C ARG A 568 -46.08 0.79 13.70
N THR A 569 -45.49 -0.35 14.02
CA THR A 569 -44.02 -0.53 14.05
C THR A 569 -43.41 -0.65 12.66
N ALA A 570 -44.11 -1.28 11.71
CA ALA A 570 -43.68 -1.35 10.30
C ALA A 570 -43.78 0.02 9.61
N LEU A 571 -44.84 0.79 9.90
CA LEU A 571 -44.97 2.18 9.47
C LEU A 571 -43.87 3.08 10.06
N GLN A 572 -43.51 2.87 11.32
CA GLN A 572 -42.42 3.60 11.98
C GLN A 572 -41.05 3.26 11.38
N ALA A 573 -40.78 1.98 11.08
CA ALA A 573 -39.55 1.56 10.40
C ALA A 573 -39.46 2.11 8.96
N GLY A 574 -40.57 2.12 8.21
CA GLY A 574 -40.66 2.75 6.90
C GLY A 574 -40.43 4.27 6.97
N GLY A 575 -40.99 4.95 7.97
CA GLY A 575 -40.77 6.37 8.22
C GLY A 575 -39.31 6.70 8.58
N ILE A 576 -38.64 5.87 9.38
CA ILE A 576 -37.21 6.03 9.72
C ILE A 576 -36.33 5.83 8.47
N ALA A 577 -36.63 4.84 7.64
CA ALA A 577 -35.89 4.58 6.40
C ALA A 577 -36.02 5.74 5.39
N ILE A 578 -37.24 6.25 5.23
CA ILE A 578 -37.54 7.42 4.39
C ILE A 578 -36.86 8.68 4.95
N GLY A 579 -36.92 8.90 6.27
CA GLY A 579 -36.28 10.03 6.95
C GLY A 579 -34.76 10.05 6.76
N LYS A 580 -34.07 8.91 6.96
CA LYS A 580 -32.64 8.77 6.66
C LYS A 580 -32.32 9.04 5.19
N GLY A 581 -33.19 8.60 4.29
CA GLY A 581 -33.08 8.85 2.86
C GLY A 581 -33.19 10.34 2.48
N PHE A 582 -34.16 11.06 3.06
CA PHE A 582 -34.31 12.50 2.86
C PHE A 582 -33.17 13.31 3.48
N GLN A 583 -32.64 12.89 4.63
CA GLN A 583 -31.46 13.50 5.23
C GLN A 583 -30.22 13.35 4.32
N ASN A 584 -30.02 12.15 3.75
CA ASN A 584 -28.93 11.90 2.79
C ASN A 584 -29.09 12.73 1.50
N LEU A 585 -30.32 12.89 1.01
CA LEU A 585 -30.63 13.73 -0.15
C LEU A 585 -30.40 15.22 0.15
N GLY A 586 -30.83 15.72 1.32
CA GLY A 586 -30.58 17.09 1.75
C GLY A 586 -29.09 17.40 1.84
N MET A 587 -28.30 16.50 2.44
CA MET A 587 -26.85 16.62 2.47
C MET A 587 -26.21 16.62 1.07
N ALA A 588 -26.71 15.79 0.14
CA ALA A 588 -26.22 15.76 -1.23
C ALA A 588 -26.50 17.09 -1.96
N MET A 589 -27.70 17.66 -1.81
CA MET A 589 -28.03 18.96 -2.40
C MET A 589 -27.19 20.11 -1.81
N THR A 590 -26.98 20.14 -0.49
CA THR A 590 -26.10 21.13 0.15
C THR A 590 -24.66 20.99 -0.35
N LYS A 591 -24.17 19.75 -0.53
CA LYS A 591 -22.85 19.49 -1.09
C LYS A 591 -22.72 20.02 -2.53
N SER A 592 -23.71 19.76 -3.39
CA SER A 592 -23.72 20.28 -4.77
C SER A 592 -23.71 21.81 -4.85
N ALA A 593 -24.43 22.49 -3.96
CA ALA A 593 -24.45 23.95 -3.89
C ALA A 593 -23.08 24.57 -3.52
N ILE A 594 -22.21 23.79 -2.87
CA ILE A 594 -20.84 24.19 -2.51
C ILE A 594 -19.84 23.77 -3.61
N GLU A 595 -20.00 22.57 -4.17
CA GLU A 595 -19.03 21.96 -5.09
C GLU A 595 -18.92 22.64 -6.44
N VAL A 596 -20.03 23.15 -7.00
CA VAL A 596 -20.03 23.81 -8.32
C VAL A 596 -19.31 25.15 -8.26
N PRO A 597 -19.62 26.09 -7.34
CA PRO A 597 -18.83 27.32 -7.18
C PRO A 597 -17.36 27.06 -6.83
N LEU A 598 -17.09 26.04 -6.00
CA LEU A 598 -15.72 25.60 -5.69
C LEU A 598 -14.99 25.08 -6.94
N ALA A 599 -15.69 24.38 -7.83
CA ALA A 599 -15.12 23.90 -9.09
C ALA A 599 -14.67 25.03 -10.00
N VAL A 600 -15.51 26.06 -10.07
CA VAL A 600 -15.19 27.28 -10.80
C VAL A 600 -13.96 27.95 -10.17
N ALA A 601 -13.92 28.07 -8.83
CA ALA A 601 -12.79 28.66 -8.11
C ALA A 601 -11.46 27.93 -8.38
N ASP A 602 -11.46 26.60 -8.26
CA ASP A 602 -10.30 25.75 -8.47
C ASP A 602 -9.88 25.70 -9.94
N GLY A 603 -10.85 25.63 -10.87
CA GLY A 603 -10.56 25.65 -12.30
C GLY A 603 -9.90 26.95 -12.75
N PHE A 604 -10.33 28.11 -12.23
CA PHE A 604 -9.65 29.39 -12.48
C PHE A 604 -8.30 29.50 -11.78
N HIS A 605 -8.13 28.81 -10.64
CA HIS A 605 -6.87 28.78 -9.91
C HIS A 605 -5.74 28.09 -10.69
N GLU A 606 -6.07 27.04 -11.44
CA GLU A 606 -5.10 26.17 -12.13
C GLU A 606 -4.73 26.67 -13.54
N ILE A 607 -5.48 27.63 -14.13
CA ILE A 607 -5.21 28.21 -15.46
C ILE A 607 -3.73 28.64 -15.66
N PRO A 608 -3.04 29.27 -14.69
CA PRO A 608 -1.62 29.60 -14.82
C PRO A 608 -0.70 28.41 -15.16
N GLY A 609 -1.06 27.22 -14.68
CA GLY A 609 -0.35 25.97 -14.97
C GLY A 609 -0.34 25.62 -16.47
N LEU A 610 -1.41 25.94 -17.20
CA LEU A 610 -1.59 25.58 -18.61
C LEU A 610 -0.58 26.28 -19.55
N TYR A 611 0.02 27.40 -19.12
CA TYR A 611 1.04 28.13 -19.89
C TYR A 611 2.41 28.20 -19.18
N GLY A 612 2.65 27.29 -18.23
CA GLY A 612 3.94 27.06 -17.61
C GLY A 612 4.30 28.02 -16.46
N ASP A 613 3.33 28.72 -15.89
CA ASP A 613 3.49 29.42 -14.62
C ASP A 613 3.01 28.53 -13.47
N LYS A 614 3.53 28.72 -12.24
CA LYS A 614 3.11 27.90 -11.08
C LYS A 614 1.91 28.55 -10.39
N PRO A 615 0.77 27.84 -10.23
CA PRO A 615 -0.32 28.27 -9.35
C PRO A 615 0.18 28.48 -7.93
N ARG A 616 -0.38 29.47 -7.23
CA ARG A 616 0.06 29.86 -5.89
C ARG A 616 -0.67 29.04 -4.84
N ASP A 617 0.06 28.32 -3.99
CA ASP A 617 -0.57 27.54 -2.92
C ASP A 617 -1.07 28.45 -1.78
N TYR A 618 -2.38 28.43 -1.53
CA TYR A 618 -3.02 29.18 -0.45
C TYR A 618 -3.09 28.40 0.88
N GLY A 619 -2.74 27.11 0.87
CA GLY A 619 -2.84 26.20 2.00
C GLY A 619 -4.10 25.31 1.94
N ASP A 620 -4.13 24.29 2.79
CA ASP A 620 -5.22 23.31 2.82
C ASP A 620 -6.41 23.80 3.67
N VAL A 621 -7.62 23.51 3.20
CA VAL A 621 -8.85 23.70 3.97
C VAL A 621 -9.14 22.41 4.74
N SER A 622 -9.18 22.43 6.07
CA SER A 622 -9.48 21.24 6.88
C SER A 622 -10.65 21.46 7.84
N ASP A 623 -10.91 22.71 8.20
CA ASP A 623 -11.96 23.16 9.10
C ASP A 623 -12.44 24.56 8.69
N TRP A 624 -13.41 25.10 9.42
CA TRP A 624 -13.96 26.43 9.13
C TRP A 624 -12.93 27.56 9.27
N LYS A 625 -11.94 27.42 10.18
CA LYS A 625 -10.89 28.43 10.42
C LYS A 625 -9.91 28.49 9.26
N SER A 626 -9.42 27.35 8.83
CA SER A 626 -8.55 27.20 7.67
C SER A 626 -9.29 27.56 6.38
N GLY A 627 -10.56 27.20 6.23
CA GLY A 627 -11.41 27.65 5.11
C GLY A 627 -11.54 29.17 5.02
N GLY A 628 -11.79 29.84 6.14
CA GLY A 628 -11.77 31.30 6.23
C GLY A 628 -10.43 31.92 5.86
N LEU A 629 -9.33 31.37 6.41
CA LEU A 629 -7.98 31.86 6.15
C LEU A 629 -7.57 31.70 4.67
N VAL A 630 -7.85 30.53 4.07
CA VAL A 630 -7.58 30.24 2.66
C VAL A 630 -8.45 31.12 1.76
N GLY A 631 -9.72 31.35 2.12
CA GLY A 631 -10.61 32.27 1.41
C GLY A 631 -10.06 33.70 1.33
N VAL A 632 -9.60 34.25 2.46
CA VAL A 632 -9.00 35.60 2.52
C VAL A 632 -7.70 35.68 1.73
N LYS A 633 -6.82 34.66 1.85
CA LYS A 633 -5.58 34.59 1.08
C LYS A 633 -5.83 34.50 -0.42
N SER A 634 -6.76 33.65 -0.84
CA SER A 634 -7.14 33.48 -2.24
C SER A 634 -7.65 34.79 -2.84
N PHE A 635 -8.50 35.52 -2.11
CA PHE A 635 -9.00 36.82 -2.54
C PHE A 635 -7.90 37.88 -2.64
N GLY A 636 -7.13 38.07 -1.57
CA GLY A 636 -6.11 39.11 -1.49
C GLY A 636 -4.98 38.89 -2.49
N TYR A 637 -4.42 37.68 -2.55
CA TYR A 637 -3.36 37.36 -3.51
C TYR A 637 -3.89 37.20 -4.94
N GLY A 638 -5.10 36.67 -5.14
CA GLY A 638 -5.70 36.53 -6.46
C GLY A 638 -5.90 37.88 -7.16
N ILE A 639 -6.36 38.91 -6.43
CA ILE A 639 -6.49 40.28 -6.96
C ILE A 639 -5.11 40.90 -7.16
N ALA A 640 -4.23 40.85 -6.14
CA ALA A 640 -2.91 41.46 -6.23
C ALA A 640 -2.06 40.86 -7.37
N ASP A 641 -1.97 39.53 -7.45
CA ASP A 641 -1.16 38.83 -8.45
C ASP A 641 -1.75 38.90 -9.87
N GLY A 642 -3.08 39.10 -9.98
CA GLY A 642 -3.75 39.38 -11.24
C GLY A 642 -3.33 40.74 -11.78
N PHE A 643 -3.43 41.78 -10.95
CA PHE A 643 -3.03 43.14 -11.30
C PHE A 643 -1.52 43.29 -11.53
N THR A 644 -0.67 42.79 -10.62
CA THR A 644 0.78 42.90 -10.79
C THR A 644 1.29 42.00 -11.91
N GLY A 645 0.67 40.84 -12.13
CA GLY A 645 1.02 39.91 -13.21
C GLY A 645 0.85 40.53 -14.60
N PHE A 646 -0.23 41.28 -14.80
CA PHE A 646 -0.52 41.98 -16.05
C PHE A 646 0.64 42.86 -16.53
N PHE A 647 1.30 43.57 -15.61
CA PHE A 647 2.44 44.44 -15.92
C PHE A 647 3.79 43.73 -15.87
N THR A 648 3.98 42.76 -14.97
CA THR A 648 5.29 42.15 -14.75
C THR A 648 5.63 41.02 -15.73
N HIS A 649 4.64 40.29 -16.27
CA HIS A 649 4.88 39.21 -17.24
C HIS A 649 5.39 39.69 -18.61
N PRO A 650 4.89 40.80 -19.20
CA PRO A 650 5.46 41.40 -20.41
C PRO A 650 6.93 41.80 -20.24
N ILE A 651 7.26 42.43 -19.11
CA ILE A 651 8.62 42.90 -18.79
C ILE A 651 9.57 41.72 -18.59
N LYS A 652 9.17 40.73 -17.78
CA LYS A 652 9.97 39.51 -17.57
C LYS A 652 10.14 38.70 -18.86
N GLY A 653 9.10 38.65 -19.68
CA GLY A 653 9.15 38.03 -21.00
C GLY A 653 10.14 38.75 -21.93
N ALA A 654 10.10 40.08 -21.98
CA ALA A 654 11.03 40.89 -22.78
C ALA A 654 12.49 40.70 -22.35
N ILE A 655 12.76 40.64 -21.04
CA ILE A 655 14.09 40.39 -20.49
C ILE A 655 14.61 39.00 -20.88
N LYS A 656 13.73 38.01 -20.99
CA LYS A 656 14.11 36.61 -21.23
C LYS A 656 14.26 36.25 -22.71
N ASP A 657 13.30 36.63 -23.55
CA ASP A 657 13.25 36.23 -24.97
C ASP A 657 13.01 37.41 -25.95
N GLY A 658 13.35 38.64 -25.55
CA GLY A 658 13.22 39.84 -26.39
C GLY A 658 11.76 40.12 -26.82
N GLY A 659 11.55 40.61 -28.05
CA GLY A 659 10.21 40.94 -28.55
C GLY A 659 9.24 39.75 -28.57
N LYS A 660 9.73 38.53 -28.85
CA LYS A 660 8.94 37.30 -28.81
C LYS A 660 8.52 36.94 -27.37
N GLY A 661 9.41 37.18 -26.42
CA GLY A 661 9.14 37.04 -24.99
C GLY A 661 8.16 38.07 -24.46
N PHE A 662 8.21 39.32 -24.95
CA PHE A 662 7.24 40.35 -24.61
C PHE A 662 5.82 39.95 -25.03
N VAL A 663 5.62 39.50 -26.28
CA VAL A 663 4.30 39.04 -26.79
C VAL A 663 3.78 37.84 -25.98
N LYS A 664 4.65 36.87 -25.67
CA LYS A 664 4.31 35.75 -24.79
C LYS A 664 3.95 36.22 -23.38
N GLY A 665 4.66 37.23 -22.87
CA GLY A 665 4.42 37.85 -21.57
C GLY A 665 3.12 38.65 -21.50
N VAL A 666 2.72 39.32 -22.58
CA VAL A 666 1.40 39.98 -22.72
C VAL A 666 0.29 38.94 -22.70
N GLY A 667 0.41 37.86 -23.47
CA GLY A 667 -0.56 36.76 -23.44
C GLY A 667 -0.74 36.15 -22.04
N LYS A 668 0.37 35.88 -21.35
CA LYS A 668 0.36 35.39 -19.95
C LYS A 668 -0.24 36.40 -18.96
N GLY A 669 0.09 37.68 -19.12
CA GLY A 669 -0.39 38.77 -18.27
C GLY A 669 -1.91 38.96 -18.37
N THR A 670 -2.46 38.95 -19.58
CA THR A 670 -3.90 39.13 -19.83
C THR A 670 -4.73 37.95 -19.34
N ILE A 671 -4.27 36.71 -19.56
CA ILE A 671 -4.95 35.51 -19.06
C ILE A 671 -4.91 35.47 -17.52
N GLY A 672 -3.76 35.78 -16.91
CA GLY A 672 -3.62 35.86 -15.46
C GLY A 672 -4.48 36.96 -14.81
N PHE A 673 -4.67 38.09 -15.49
CA PHE A 673 -5.53 39.19 -15.06
C PHE A 673 -7.02 38.81 -15.01
N LEU A 674 -7.47 37.94 -15.92
CA LEU A 674 -8.86 37.45 -15.93
C LEU A 674 -9.08 36.29 -14.96
N ALA A 675 -8.14 35.34 -14.91
CA ALA A 675 -8.30 34.11 -14.15
C ALA A 675 -8.08 34.27 -12.64
N LYS A 676 -7.05 35.01 -12.22
CA LYS A 676 -6.67 35.09 -10.78
C LYS A 676 -7.69 35.87 -9.93
N PRO A 677 -8.25 37.00 -10.39
CA PRO A 677 -9.34 37.67 -9.65
C PRO A 677 -10.63 36.83 -9.59
N ALA A 678 -10.97 36.10 -10.66
CA ALA A 678 -12.12 35.19 -10.67
C ALA A 678 -11.94 34.06 -9.64
N SER A 679 -10.77 33.41 -9.61
CA SER A 679 -10.42 32.42 -8.58
C SER A 679 -10.49 33.00 -7.16
N GLY A 680 -10.04 34.24 -6.97
CA GLY A 680 -10.12 34.95 -5.68
C GLY A 680 -11.55 35.22 -5.21
N VAL A 681 -12.44 35.67 -6.10
CA VAL A 681 -13.86 35.95 -5.79
C VAL A 681 -14.61 34.66 -5.46
N PHE A 682 -14.48 33.62 -6.29
CA PHE A 682 -15.14 32.34 -6.03
C PHE A 682 -14.53 31.60 -4.84
N GLY A 683 -13.21 31.67 -4.65
CA GLY A 683 -12.51 31.11 -3.50
C GLY A 683 -12.90 31.75 -2.17
N PHE A 684 -13.15 33.06 -2.15
CA PHE A 684 -13.60 33.79 -0.96
C PHE A 684 -14.94 33.27 -0.41
N VAL A 685 -15.84 32.84 -1.29
CA VAL A 685 -17.14 32.28 -0.89
C VAL A 685 -17.05 30.77 -0.68
N SER A 686 -16.31 30.06 -1.54
CA SER A 686 -16.32 28.60 -1.60
C SER A 686 -15.42 27.95 -0.55
N TYR A 687 -14.23 28.50 -0.25
CA TYR A 687 -13.32 27.90 0.73
C TYR A 687 -13.85 27.97 2.18
N PRO A 688 -14.47 29.07 2.65
CA PRO A 688 -15.13 29.08 3.95
C PRO A 688 -16.33 28.12 4.03
N ALA A 689 -17.15 28.05 2.98
CA ALA A 689 -18.29 27.12 2.91
C ALA A 689 -17.82 25.65 2.94
N LEU A 690 -16.73 25.33 2.24
CA LEU A 690 -16.08 24.01 2.29
C LEU A 690 -15.55 23.70 3.69
N GLY A 691 -14.91 24.66 4.36
CA GLY A 691 -14.44 24.51 5.74
C GLY A 691 -15.58 24.27 6.74
N LEU A 692 -16.71 24.96 6.57
CA LEU A 692 -17.93 24.74 7.36
C LEU A 692 -18.52 23.34 7.12
N TYR A 693 -18.61 22.92 5.86
CA TYR A 693 -19.06 21.57 5.49
C TYR A 693 -18.17 20.49 6.12
N ARG A 694 -16.84 20.63 6.02
CA ARG A 694 -15.84 19.75 6.65
C ARG A 694 -15.98 19.68 8.17
N SER A 695 -16.27 20.82 8.79
CA SER A 695 -16.49 20.89 10.24
C SER A 695 -17.79 20.17 10.63
N LEU A 696 -18.86 20.33 9.85
CA LEU A 696 -20.17 19.70 10.12
C LEU A 696 -20.16 18.19 9.87
N SER A 697 -19.46 17.70 8.84
CA SER A 697 -19.32 16.26 8.58
C SER A 697 -18.47 15.54 9.64
N THR A 698 -17.59 16.26 10.34
CA THR A 698 -16.71 15.71 11.38
C THR A 698 -17.19 15.95 12.81
N SER A 699 -18.20 16.81 13.03
CA SER A 699 -18.62 17.31 14.37
C SER A 699 -19.52 16.37 15.18
N THR A 700 -19.67 15.08 14.84
CA THR A 700 -20.36 14.14 15.74
C THR A 700 -19.35 13.39 16.62
N ASN A 701 -19.42 13.58 17.95
CA ASN A 701 -18.62 12.86 18.94
C ASN A 701 -18.86 11.32 18.96
N HIS A 702 -19.71 10.81 18.07
CA HIS A 702 -20.02 9.38 17.89
C HIS A 702 -19.42 8.77 16.60
N GLY A 703 -18.68 9.56 15.81
CA GLY A 703 -18.05 9.11 14.56
C GLY A 703 -16.63 8.55 14.73
N THR A 704 -15.90 8.50 13.62
CA THR A 704 -14.54 7.97 13.47
C THR A 704 -13.54 8.62 14.43
N GLN A 705 -13.59 9.95 14.60
CA GLN A 705 -12.72 10.65 15.56
C GLN A 705 -12.97 10.20 17.01
N GLY A 706 -14.22 9.87 17.36
CA GLY A 706 -14.56 9.30 18.66
C GLY A 706 -13.95 7.91 18.87
N LYS A 707 -14.01 7.04 17.85
CA LYS A 707 -13.36 5.72 17.88
C LYS A 707 -11.85 5.83 18.04
N ILE A 708 -11.20 6.73 17.28
CA ILE A 708 -9.77 7.00 17.41
C ILE A 708 -9.45 7.51 18.82
N LEU A 709 -10.25 8.43 19.37
CA LEU A 709 -10.03 8.95 20.73
C LEU A 709 -10.12 7.85 21.79
N LEU A 710 -11.11 6.97 21.68
CA LEU A 710 -11.27 5.82 22.58
C LEU A 710 -10.07 4.88 22.49
N ALA A 711 -9.65 4.50 21.27
CA ALA A 711 -8.48 3.66 21.07
C ALA A 711 -7.19 4.31 21.59
N GLN A 712 -6.98 5.62 21.38
CA GLN A 712 -5.85 6.37 21.94
C GLN A 712 -5.87 6.36 23.47
N ARG A 713 -7.04 6.56 24.09
CA ARG A 713 -7.19 6.55 25.54
C ARG A 713 -6.91 5.16 26.11
N ASP A 714 -7.51 4.13 25.55
CA ASP A 714 -7.39 2.75 26.03
C ASP A 714 -5.95 2.25 25.89
N TYR A 715 -5.28 2.57 24.78
CA TYR A 715 -3.85 2.31 24.62
C TYR A 715 -2.98 3.11 25.61
N GLY A 716 -3.29 4.39 25.84
CA GLY A 716 -2.57 5.21 26.83
C GLY A 716 -2.68 4.66 28.25
N MET A 717 -3.87 4.21 28.66
CA MET A 717 -4.09 3.55 29.96
C MET A 717 -3.31 2.25 30.06
N HIS A 718 -3.34 1.42 29.00
CA HIS A 718 -2.56 0.19 28.96
C HIS A 718 -1.06 0.45 29.12
N LEU A 719 -0.51 1.49 28.45
CA LEU A 719 0.90 1.87 28.62
C LEU A 719 1.21 2.31 30.05
N ALA A 720 0.32 3.09 30.68
CA ALA A 720 0.50 3.53 32.07
C ALA A 720 0.50 2.36 33.06
N MET A 721 -0.29 1.31 32.80
CA MET A 721 -0.37 0.11 33.65
C MET A 721 0.77 -0.89 33.44
N THR A 722 1.30 -0.98 32.21
CA THR A 722 2.28 -2.01 31.83
C THR A 722 3.72 -1.53 31.76
N ARG A 723 3.94 -0.22 31.66
CA ARG A 723 5.28 0.39 31.56
C ARG A 723 5.45 1.44 32.64
N GLU A 724 5.97 1.01 33.79
CA GLU A 724 6.39 1.94 34.83
C GLU A 724 7.40 2.94 34.26
N ILE A 725 7.12 4.22 34.48
CA ILE A 725 8.02 5.31 34.14
C ILE A 725 8.88 5.54 35.39
N PRO A 726 10.21 5.35 35.32
CA PRO A 726 11.07 5.62 36.46
C PRO A 726 10.90 7.06 36.96
N GLU A 727 10.90 7.28 38.27
CA GLU A 727 10.62 8.59 38.87
C GLU A 727 11.56 9.69 38.32
N ASN A 728 12.84 9.37 38.12
CA ASN A 728 13.81 10.29 37.53
C ASN A 728 13.47 10.73 36.10
N VAL A 729 12.80 9.87 35.31
CA VAL A 729 12.30 10.22 33.97
C VAL A 729 11.06 11.09 34.10
N ALA A 730 10.17 10.80 35.06
CA ALA A 730 8.98 11.60 35.31
C ALA A 730 9.33 13.02 35.78
N GLU A 731 10.30 13.16 36.69
CA GLU A 731 10.84 14.45 37.14
C GLU A 731 11.43 15.24 35.96
N LYS A 732 12.26 14.59 35.13
CA LYS A 732 12.81 15.22 33.94
C LYS A 732 11.74 15.71 32.96
N ILE A 733 10.66 14.94 32.74
CA ILE A 733 9.54 15.37 31.89
C ILE A 733 8.91 16.66 32.44
N VAL A 734 8.79 16.78 33.76
CA VAL A 734 8.25 17.98 34.41
C VAL A 734 9.22 19.15 34.28
N GLU A 735 10.52 18.95 34.51
CA GLU A 735 11.56 19.98 34.33
C GLU A 735 11.60 20.50 32.88
N ASP A 736 11.66 19.59 31.90
CA ASP A 736 11.67 19.95 30.48
C ASP A 736 10.38 20.69 30.08
N PHE A 737 9.23 20.32 30.68
CA PHE A 737 7.97 21.04 30.49
C PHE A 737 8.01 22.45 31.08
N ASP A 738 8.47 22.60 32.33
CA ASP A 738 8.57 23.90 32.99
C ASP A 738 9.55 24.82 32.23
N TRP A 739 10.67 24.28 31.71
CA TRP A 739 11.60 25.03 30.88
C TRP A 739 10.98 25.48 29.56
N LEU A 740 10.34 24.58 28.80
CA LEU A 740 9.76 24.88 27.48
C LEU A 740 8.53 25.80 27.58
N VAL A 741 7.75 25.66 28.65
CA VAL A 741 6.46 26.33 28.79
C VAL A 741 6.63 27.54 29.70
N GLU A 742 7.14 27.38 30.90
CA GLU A 742 7.19 28.42 31.92
C GLU A 742 8.42 29.32 31.79
N GLY A 743 9.48 28.84 31.12
CA GLY A 743 10.74 29.58 30.94
C GLY A 743 11.55 29.66 32.23
N ILE A 744 11.36 28.69 33.11
CA ILE A 744 12.03 28.53 34.41
C ILE A 744 13.34 27.77 34.23
#